data_AF-A0A9E5SGY5-F1
#
_entry.id   AF-A0A9E5SGY5-F1
#
_cell.length_a   1.000
_cell.length_b   1.000
_cell.length_c   1.000
_cell.angle_alpha   90.00
_cell.angle_beta   90.00
_cell.angle_gamma   90.00
#
_symmetry.space_group_name_H-M   'P 1'
#
loop_
_entity.id
_entity.type
_entity.pdbx_description
1 polymer ?
#
loop_
_entity_poly.entity_id
_entity_poly.type
_entity_poly.pdbx_seq_one_letter_code
_entity_poly.pdbx_strand_id
1 'polypeptide(L)'
;MKDRLKKIATSDIGIPHENLWLSFFLPIFILGAIFNALGIRPFGHATLLTNDLYHQIAPFMMELRRKLYAGDSLFFSWNIGSGTSFLPSIAYYCASPLNILTIIFPEKFFLDVITIMVLLRVGLSGLSFSLFLRGKYGAENKFVLLGSLLYALSGFVMSYNWVIMWMDAYVLLPLIALGIWMLITEKRFTLYIVALFLAIFSNFYMGFIVCVFSLVFSVVLFFDAKEQGKAQPIVPVFWRFALGSILAAGMSSVLTIPVAAQIISSVSGSGTFSIPHIMDISFTPFDLASRLMFFTNPVIRAGLPNVYCSVIVFSVIPLYIACKRFSVQRKMLMIGLVSFLYLSMSVPVMNLMWHGMRTPNQFPYRQSFLLIFISVFMLVEILIHFDFSGVKVFVFSFLLGVLTIVASAFIFDRGMSIAKWTTTIGLLMLYFAVFVFIHRLKNNDKLRDRVSKILVFIVILELFFSAGIALNFIVNSEGLTFDRSFAQQAHSISDEVDQLDSDHFYRAVLLPGDSNNDGAALDIKTLSGFTSLMPRKTVLFYSGLGLSNNDLNSIGSNGLVPASRMLLGVRHIITYESGMTVSEYLGDSAMTDPDAAADSFNEQTENMVYSDYRIESDDQVLPIGYIIPETAMDFMMNPDESAFANTNALSQALGAASLYQIHHFDILTQVNLKNTFEDQVFSVIDSEEVSYLEIQPQGFAEGERVYLHFQNVTKVGLILQYEDRNTQEITDKRYVLKESQIVDCGLMPNSDEIFTIHVIIPAHRSVGNVRIALASSDNEATNNAFEVLNQ
;
A
#
# COMPACT_ATOMS: atom_id res chain seq x y z
N MET A 1 -49.13 -13.61 -11.95
CA MET A 1 -47.65 -13.70 -12.08
C MET A 1 -46.97 -12.35 -11.88
N LYS A 2 -47.45 -11.25 -12.49
CA LYS A 2 -47.01 -9.86 -12.22
C LYS A 2 -47.08 -9.45 -10.74
N ASP A 3 -48.14 -9.83 -10.01
CA ASP A 3 -48.25 -9.52 -8.56
C ASP A 3 -47.38 -10.41 -7.66
N ARG A 4 -47.05 -11.63 -8.10
CA ARG A 4 -46.06 -12.48 -7.42
C ARG A 4 -44.63 -11.98 -7.68
N LEU A 5 -44.34 -11.45 -8.86
CA LEU A 5 -43.06 -10.81 -9.19
C LEU A 5 -42.88 -9.47 -8.47
N LYS A 6 -43.96 -8.68 -8.28
CA LYS A 6 -43.94 -7.50 -7.39
C LYS A 6 -43.71 -7.88 -5.92
N LYS A 7 -44.24 -9.02 -5.48
CA LYS A 7 -43.98 -9.59 -4.14
C LYS A 7 -42.55 -10.14 -3.97
N ILE A 8 -41.94 -10.67 -5.03
CA ILE A 8 -40.55 -11.15 -5.02
C ILE A 8 -39.57 -9.97 -5.14
N ALA A 9 -39.94 -8.89 -5.82
CA ALA A 9 -39.21 -7.61 -5.75
C ALA A 9 -39.35 -6.89 -4.40
N THR A 10 -40.27 -7.34 -3.53
CA THR A 10 -40.48 -6.84 -2.16
C THR A 10 -40.14 -7.88 -1.07
N SER A 11 -39.51 -9.01 -1.40
CA SER A 11 -39.24 -10.09 -0.44
C SER A 11 -37.80 -10.06 0.08
N ASP A 12 -37.67 -9.51 1.29
CA ASP A 12 -36.99 -10.05 2.49
C ASP A 12 -36.43 -8.94 3.39
N ILE A 13 -36.22 -7.74 2.82
CA ILE A 13 -35.65 -6.58 3.53
C ILE A 13 -36.66 -5.40 3.65
N GLY A 14 -37.72 -5.34 2.84
CA GLY A 14 -38.84 -4.39 3.06
C GLY A 14 -38.52 -2.89 2.93
N ILE A 15 -37.53 -2.51 2.11
CA ILE A 15 -37.08 -1.10 1.94
C ILE A 15 -37.58 -0.54 0.56
N PRO A 16 -38.32 0.59 0.47
CA PRO A 16 -38.73 1.26 -0.77
C PRO A 16 -37.55 1.77 -1.60
N HIS A 17 -37.65 1.78 -2.93
CA HIS A 17 -36.48 1.80 -3.82
C HIS A 17 -35.92 3.19 -4.23
N GLU A 18 -36.67 4.28 -4.13
CA GLU A 18 -36.37 5.51 -4.91
C GLU A 18 -35.03 6.22 -4.55
N ASN A 19 -34.57 6.17 -3.29
CA ASN A 19 -33.28 6.81 -2.92
C ASN A 19 -32.07 5.86 -2.95
N LEU A 20 -32.25 4.53 -3.02
CA LEU A 20 -31.11 3.59 -2.99
C LEU A 20 -30.28 3.67 -4.27
N TRP A 21 -30.95 3.83 -5.42
CA TRP A 21 -30.28 4.03 -6.70
C TRP A 21 -29.44 5.29 -6.72
N LEU A 22 -29.95 6.39 -6.13
CA LEU A 22 -29.17 7.63 -5.99
C LEU A 22 -27.97 7.44 -5.07
N SER A 23 -28.13 6.75 -3.95
CA SER A 23 -27.03 6.44 -3.04
C SER A 23 -25.93 5.58 -3.65
N PHE A 24 -26.25 4.80 -4.69
CA PHE A 24 -25.28 4.02 -5.45
C PHE A 24 -24.65 4.82 -6.60
N PHE A 25 -25.48 5.39 -7.48
CA PHE A 25 -25.00 6.00 -8.73
C PHE A 25 -24.45 7.43 -8.55
N LEU A 26 -24.96 8.23 -7.61
CA LEU A 26 -24.52 9.61 -7.47
C LEU A 26 -23.03 9.73 -7.04
N PRO A 27 -22.53 8.96 -6.06
CA PRO A 27 -21.09 8.90 -5.77
C PRO A 27 -20.25 8.47 -6.98
N ILE A 28 -20.73 7.48 -7.75
CA ILE A 28 -20.07 7.01 -8.98
C ILE A 28 -19.94 8.14 -10.00
N PHE A 29 -21.03 8.89 -10.25
CA PHE A 29 -21.00 9.98 -11.21
C PHE A 29 -20.10 11.14 -10.76
N ILE A 30 -20.09 11.46 -9.46
CA ILE A 30 -19.22 12.50 -8.90
C ILE A 30 -17.75 12.11 -9.10
N LEU A 31 -17.37 10.91 -8.66
CA LEU A 31 -15.98 10.46 -8.79
C LEU A 31 -15.58 10.22 -10.25
N GLY A 32 -16.48 9.67 -11.07
CA GLY A 32 -16.25 9.47 -12.49
C GLY A 32 -16.07 10.78 -13.26
N ALA A 33 -16.81 11.84 -12.90
CA ALA A 33 -16.60 13.18 -13.47
C ALA A 33 -15.23 13.76 -13.10
N ILE A 34 -14.74 13.51 -11.88
CA ILE A 34 -13.41 13.91 -11.46
C ILE A 34 -12.34 13.11 -12.20
N PHE A 35 -12.49 11.79 -12.31
CA PHE A 35 -11.58 10.95 -13.10
C PHE A 35 -11.54 11.37 -14.57
N ASN A 36 -12.68 11.71 -15.18
CA ASN A 36 -12.73 12.29 -16.51
C ASN A 36 -11.97 13.63 -16.59
N ALA A 37 -12.14 14.52 -15.61
CA ALA A 37 -11.42 15.80 -15.58
C ALA A 37 -9.90 15.63 -15.40
N LEU A 38 -9.46 14.55 -14.75
CA LEU A 38 -8.06 14.18 -14.57
C LEU A 38 -7.51 13.31 -15.72
N GLY A 39 -8.31 13.00 -16.75
CA GLY A 39 -7.88 12.17 -17.88
C GLY A 39 -7.60 10.71 -17.52
N ILE A 40 -8.23 10.20 -16.45
CA ILE A 40 -8.06 8.83 -15.96
C ILE A 40 -8.93 7.86 -16.78
N ARG A 41 -8.36 6.72 -17.18
CA ARG A 41 -9.03 5.63 -17.89
C ARG A 41 -10.33 5.20 -17.22
N PRO A 42 -11.42 4.94 -17.98
CA PRO A 42 -11.48 4.85 -19.43
C PRO A 42 -11.70 6.20 -20.15
N PHE A 43 -11.68 7.33 -19.43
CA PHE A 43 -12.04 8.63 -20.01
C PHE A 43 -10.85 9.36 -20.67
N GLY A 44 -9.62 8.99 -20.32
CA GLY A 44 -8.39 9.48 -20.93
C GLY A 44 -7.29 8.40 -20.94
N HIS A 45 -6.03 8.82 -20.95
CA HIS A 45 -4.85 7.94 -21.13
C HIS A 45 -4.09 7.65 -19.83
N ALA A 46 -4.37 8.38 -18.74
CA ALA A 46 -3.72 8.15 -17.46
C ALA A 46 -4.39 7.01 -16.69
N THR A 47 -3.66 6.28 -15.86
CA THR A 47 -4.19 5.15 -15.10
C THR A 47 -4.19 5.43 -13.60
N LEU A 48 -5.05 4.74 -12.84
CA LEU A 48 -5.02 4.80 -11.37
C LEU A 48 -3.85 4.02 -10.77
N LEU A 49 -3.04 3.33 -11.59
CA LEU A 49 -1.91 2.57 -11.08
C LEU A 49 -0.84 3.53 -10.58
N THR A 50 -0.70 3.58 -9.27
CA THR A 50 0.42 4.22 -8.58
C THR A 50 0.62 3.48 -7.26
N ASN A 51 1.82 3.59 -6.68
CA ASN A 51 2.19 2.95 -5.42
C ASN A 51 1.84 1.44 -5.41
N ASP A 52 1.24 0.93 -4.33
CA ASP A 52 0.90 -0.49 -4.15
C ASP A 52 -0.04 -1.03 -5.25
N LEU A 53 -0.87 -0.19 -5.88
CA LEU A 53 -1.74 -0.64 -6.96
C LEU A 53 -0.92 -1.05 -8.18
N TYR A 54 0.09 -0.23 -8.50
CA TYR A 54 1.02 -0.46 -9.60
C TYR A 54 1.99 -1.60 -9.27
N HIS A 55 2.65 -1.53 -8.11
CA HIS A 55 3.75 -2.46 -7.79
C HIS A 55 3.30 -3.83 -7.26
N GLN A 56 2.09 -3.99 -6.73
CA GLN A 56 1.67 -5.24 -6.09
C GLN A 56 0.30 -5.73 -6.56
N ILE A 57 -0.75 -4.92 -6.35
CA ILE A 57 -2.13 -5.39 -6.48
C ILE A 57 -2.46 -5.75 -7.94
N ALA A 58 -2.13 -4.88 -8.90
CA ALA A 58 -2.39 -5.16 -10.32
C ALA A 58 -1.59 -6.36 -10.86
N PRO A 59 -0.27 -6.47 -10.65
CA PRO A 59 0.49 -7.66 -11.04
C PRO A 59 -0.08 -8.97 -10.44
N PHE A 60 -0.44 -8.99 -9.15
CA PHE A 60 -1.03 -10.19 -8.55
C PHE A 60 -2.42 -10.51 -9.09
N MET A 61 -3.21 -9.50 -9.46
CA MET A 61 -4.50 -9.71 -10.13
C MET A 61 -4.34 -10.25 -11.56
N MET A 62 -3.31 -9.83 -12.29
CA MET A 62 -2.97 -10.38 -13.61
C MET A 62 -2.53 -11.83 -13.50
N GLU A 63 -1.62 -12.14 -12.56
CA GLU A 63 -1.19 -13.51 -12.28
C GLU A 63 -2.38 -14.40 -11.89
N LEU A 64 -3.26 -13.93 -10.99
CA LEU A 64 -4.46 -14.68 -10.61
C LEU A 64 -5.38 -14.91 -11.82
N ARG A 65 -5.58 -13.89 -12.66
CA ARG A 65 -6.37 -14.00 -13.90
C ARG A 65 -5.78 -15.09 -14.79
N ARG A 66 -4.49 -15.02 -15.13
CA ARG A 66 -3.83 -16.00 -16.01
C ARG A 66 -3.95 -17.41 -15.47
N LYS A 67 -3.61 -17.62 -14.20
CA LYS A 67 -3.72 -18.93 -13.54
C LYS A 67 -5.13 -19.52 -13.61
N LEU A 68 -6.17 -18.69 -13.41
CA LEU A 68 -7.56 -19.15 -13.49
C LEU A 68 -7.96 -19.53 -14.93
N TYR A 69 -7.44 -18.85 -15.94
CA TYR A 69 -7.69 -19.17 -17.35
C TYR A 69 -6.91 -20.41 -17.83
N ALA A 70 -5.66 -20.54 -17.40
CA ALA A 70 -4.79 -21.67 -17.73
C ALA A 70 -5.12 -22.95 -16.93
N GLY A 71 -5.80 -22.83 -15.78
CA GLY A 71 -6.04 -23.94 -14.87
C GLY A 71 -4.81 -24.29 -14.00
N ASP A 72 -3.91 -23.32 -13.81
CA ASP A 72 -2.68 -23.49 -13.05
C ASP A 72 -2.91 -23.52 -11.52
N SER A 73 -1.88 -23.96 -10.80
CA SER A 73 -1.87 -23.96 -9.34
C SER A 73 -2.01 -22.55 -8.76
N LEU A 74 -3.01 -22.36 -7.90
CA LEU A 74 -3.18 -21.14 -7.09
C LEU A 74 -2.29 -21.12 -5.83
N PHE A 75 -1.60 -22.21 -5.55
CA PHE A 75 -0.76 -22.32 -4.35
C PHE A 75 0.63 -21.76 -4.56
N PHE A 76 1.13 -21.71 -5.80
CA PHE A 76 2.51 -21.37 -6.11
C PHE A 76 2.62 -20.56 -7.40
N SER A 77 3.57 -19.63 -7.47
CA SER A 77 3.89 -18.89 -8.69
C SER A 77 5.40 -18.77 -8.87
N TRP A 78 5.88 -19.14 -10.05
CA TRP A 78 7.26 -18.91 -10.51
C TRP A 78 7.50 -17.47 -10.96
N ASN A 79 6.44 -16.71 -11.18
CA ASN A 79 6.49 -15.35 -11.71
C ASN A 79 6.73 -14.31 -10.61
N ILE A 80 6.90 -14.75 -9.35
CA ILE A 80 7.08 -13.88 -8.19
C ILE A 80 8.18 -14.46 -7.29
N GLY A 81 9.21 -13.65 -7.03
CA GLY A 81 10.16 -13.82 -5.93
C GLY A 81 10.90 -15.16 -5.91
N SER A 82 11.48 -15.56 -7.04
CA SER A 82 12.16 -16.86 -7.22
C SER A 82 11.27 -18.10 -7.14
N GLY A 83 9.95 -17.96 -7.13
CA GLY A 83 9.04 -19.07 -6.87
C GLY A 83 8.54 -19.01 -5.43
N THR A 84 7.31 -18.55 -5.25
CA THR A 84 6.74 -18.34 -3.92
C THR A 84 5.34 -18.90 -3.78
N SER A 85 4.92 -19.09 -2.54
CA SER A 85 3.53 -19.40 -2.19
C SER A 85 2.63 -18.26 -2.66
N PHE A 86 1.74 -18.53 -3.61
CA PHE A 86 0.86 -17.52 -4.19
C PHE A 86 -0.45 -17.35 -3.41
N LEU A 87 -0.92 -18.41 -2.73
CA LEU A 87 -2.16 -18.37 -1.94
C LEU A 87 -2.19 -17.22 -0.90
N PRO A 88 -1.09 -16.91 -0.17
CA PRO A 88 -1.07 -15.75 0.73
C PRO A 88 -1.21 -14.41 0.01
N SER A 89 -0.64 -14.26 -1.18
CA SER A 89 -0.82 -13.05 -2.02
C SER A 89 -2.27 -12.92 -2.48
N ILE A 90 -2.90 -14.03 -2.89
CA ILE A 90 -4.35 -14.02 -3.19
C ILE A 90 -5.13 -13.54 -1.97
N ALA A 91 -4.86 -14.11 -0.80
CA ALA A 91 -5.63 -13.83 0.40
C ALA A 91 -5.53 -12.39 0.90
N TYR A 92 -4.37 -11.77 0.70
CA TYR A 92 -4.15 -10.41 1.15
C TYR A 92 -4.57 -9.37 0.10
N TYR A 93 -4.25 -9.60 -1.18
CA TYR A 93 -4.41 -8.61 -2.24
C TYR A 93 -5.60 -8.86 -3.17
N CYS A 94 -5.98 -10.12 -3.42
CA CYS A 94 -6.85 -10.48 -4.55
C CYS A 94 -8.14 -11.24 -4.20
N ALA A 95 -8.43 -11.52 -2.92
CA ALA A 95 -9.59 -12.32 -2.52
C ALA A 95 -10.94 -11.57 -2.60
N SER A 96 -10.93 -10.33 -3.09
CA SER A 96 -12.14 -9.53 -3.28
C SER A 96 -13.13 -10.21 -4.24
N PRO A 97 -14.42 -10.31 -3.88
CA PRO A 97 -15.45 -10.81 -4.79
C PRO A 97 -15.59 -9.98 -6.09
N LEU A 98 -15.25 -8.69 -6.05
CA LEU A 98 -15.32 -7.82 -7.24
C LEU A 98 -14.22 -8.11 -8.26
N ASN A 99 -13.18 -8.87 -7.88
CA ASN A 99 -12.13 -9.28 -8.80
C ASN A 99 -12.64 -10.25 -9.88
N ILE A 100 -13.86 -10.79 -9.74
CA ILE A 100 -14.50 -11.53 -10.84
C ILE A 100 -14.61 -10.68 -12.12
N LEU A 101 -14.67 -9.35 -12.01
CA LEU A 101 -14.69 -8.45 -13.17
C LEU A 101 -13.40 -8.54 -13.97
N THR A 102 -12.25 -8.69 -13.32
CA THR A 102 -10.98 -8.89 -14.03
C THR A 102 -10.89 -10.24 -14.69
N ILE A 103 -11.81 -11.18 -14.42
CA ILE A 103 -11.95 -12.45 -15.13
C ILE A 103 -12.91 -12.29 -16.31
N ILE A 104 -14.07 -11.67 -16.11
CA ILE A 104 -15.12 -11.57 -17.14
C ILE A 104 -14.68 -10.73 -18.35
N PHE A 105 -13.93 -9.64 -18.14
CA PHE A 105 -13.51 -8.75 -19.21
C PHE A 105 -12.20 -9.20 -19.85
N PRO A 106 -12.02 -8.97 -21.18
CA PRO A 106 -10.74 -9.21 -21.85
C PRO A 106 -9.58 -8.44 -21.21
N GLU A 107 -8.39 -9.02 -21.23
CA GLU A 107 -7.19 -8.47 -20.59
C GLU A 107 -6.80 -7.08 -21.11
N LYS A 108 -7.05 -6.77 -22.38
CA LYS A 108 -6.86 -5.42 -22.95
C LYS A 108 -7.64 -4.30 -22.23
N PHE A 109 -8.70 -4.64 -21.51
CA PHE A 109 -9.49 -3.69 -20.71
C PHE A 109 -9.14 -3.74 -19.22
N PHE A 110 -8.09 -4.47 -18.82
CA PHE A 110 -7.74 -4.69 -17.41
C PHE A 110 -7.64 -3.37 -16.63
N LEU A 111 -6.94 -2.37 -17.18
CA LEU A 111 -6.80 -1.04 -16.56
C LEU A 111 -8.15 -0.31 -16.40
N ASP A 112 -9.01 -0.38 -17.42
CA ASP A 112 -10.35 0.21 -17.37
C ASP A 112 -11.21 -0.47 -16.29
N VAL A 113 -11.08 -1.80 -16.16
CA VAL A 113 -11.79 -2.59 -15.17
C VAL A 113 -11.35 -2.24 -13.76
N ILE A 114 -10.04 -1.99 -13.52
CA ILE A 114 -9.55 -1.54 -12.21
C ILE A 114 -10.20 -0.20 -11.83
N THR A 115 -10.30 0.77 -12.74
CA THR A 115 -11.00 2.04 -12.45
C THR A 115 -12.48 1.83 -12.19
N ILE A 116 -13.15 1.01 -12.99
CA ILE A 116 -14.58 0.67 -12.79
C ILE A 116 -14.78 0.01 -11.43
N MET A 117 -13.87 -0.85 -11.00
CA MET A 117 -13.91 -1.50 -9.69
C MET A 117 -13.81 -0.50 -8.53
N VAL A 118 -12.99 0.56 -8.66
CA VAL A 118 -12.96 1.66 -7.68
C VAL A 118 -14.31 2.36 -7.63
N LEU A 119 -14.84 2.77 -8.79
CA LEU A 119 -16.14 3.44 -8.88
C LEU A 119 -17.26 2.59 -8.26
N LEU A 120 -17.30 1.30 -8.58
CA LEU A 120 -18.29 0.38 -8.03
C LEU A 120 -18.21 0.29 -6.50
N ARG A 121 -17.01 0.22 -5.91
CA ARG A 121 -16.85 0.21 -4.44
C ARG A 121 -17.31 1.51 -3.80
N VAL A 122 -17.06 2.65 -4.45
CA VAL A 122 -17.59 3.95 -4.00
C VAL A 122 -19.12 3.95 -4.01
N GLY A 123 -19.75 3.50 -5.10
CA GLY A 123 -21.21 3.35 -5.15
C GLY A 123 -21.75 2.35 -4.12
N LEU A 124 -21.12 1.18 -3.97
CA LEU A 124 -21.52 0.16 -3.00
C LEU A 124 -21.40 0.67 -1.56
N SER A 125 -20.41 1.49 -1.24
CA SER A 125 -20.26 2.10 0.09
C SER A 125 -21.41 3.06 0.41
N GLY A 126 -21.84 3.85 -0.57
CA GLY A 126 -23.01 4.73 -0.42
C GLY A 126 -24.31 3.94 -0.27
N LEU A 127 -24.44 2.86 -1.06
CA LEU A 127 -25.58 1.95 -0.98
C LEU A 127 -25.63 1.23 0.38
N SER A 128 -24.53 0.66 0.86
CA SER A 128 -24.47 -0.07 2.12
C SER A 128 -24.79 0.83 3.31
N PHE A 129 -24.24 2.04 3.33
CA PHE A 129 -24.55 3.02 4.38
C PHE A 129 -26.03 3.40 4.37
N SER A 130 -26.63 3.54 3.18
CA SER A 130 -28.06 3.82 3.06
C SER A 130 -28.95 2.67 3.55
N LEU A 131 -28.56 1.43 3.23
CA LEU A 131 -29.25 0.23 3.72
C LEU A 131 -29.20 0.17 5.24
N PHE A 132 -28.04 0.45 5.85
CA PHE A 132 -27.90 0.52 7.30
C PHE A 132 -28.84 1.55 7.94
N LEU A 133 -28.79 2.79 7.47
CA LEU A 133 -29.63 3.86 8.02
C LEU A 133 -31.12 3.55 7.85
N ARG A 134 -31.53 3.00 6.70
CA ARG A 134 -32.93 2.67 6.41
C ARG A 134 -33.43 1.48 7.22
N GLY A 135 -32.62 0.43 7.37
CA GLY A 135 -32.97 -0.70 8.23
C GLY A 135 -33.10 -0.29 9.70
N LYS A 136 -32.33 0.71 10.13
CA LYS A 136 -32.38 1.22 11.50
C LYS A 136 -33.53 2.21 11.76
N TYR A 137 -33.72 3.20 10.89
CA TYR A 137 -34.65 4.33 11.11
C TYR A 137 -35.92 4.29 10.26
N GLY A 138 -36.04 3.36 9.32
CA GLY A 138 -37.12 3.33 8.33
C GLY A 138 -36.78 4.10 7.05
N ALA A 139 -37.67 4.03 6.07
CA ALA A 139 -37.26 3.97 4.68
C ALA A 139 -37.38 5.28 3.86
N GLU A 140 -37.89 6.35 4.47
CA GLU A 140 -38.26 7.59 3.76
C GLU A 140 -37.62 8.87 4.35
N ASN A 141 -36.33 8.81 4.72
CA ASN A 141 -35.64 10.02 5.18
C ASN A 141 -34.65 10.56 4.12
N LYS A 142 -34.82 11.83 3.73
CA LYS A 142 -33.95 12.56 2.79
C LYS A 142 -32.49 12.69 3.25
N PHE A 143 -32.23 12.60 4.55
CA PHE A 143 -30.89 12.64 5.12
C PHE A 143 -30.11 11.32 4.97
N VAL A 144 -30.78 10.23 4.55
CA VAL A 144 -30.10 8.98 4.20
C VAL A 144 -29.15 9.18 3.02
N LEU A 145 -29.61 9.86 1.97
CA LEU A 145 -28.79 10.15 0.79
C LEU A 145 -27.57 11.00 1.17
N LEU A 146 -27.76 11.99 2.05
CA LEU A 146 -26.67 12.79 2.58
C LEU A 146 -25.62 11.93 3.29
N GLY A 147 -26.05 11.04 4.19
CA GLY A 147 -25.16 10.10 4.87
C GLY A 147 -24.35 9.23 3.89
N SER A 148 -25.01 8.71 2.85
CA SER A 148 -24.31 7.90 1.85
C SER A 148 -23.24 8.66 1.08
N LEU A 149 -23.48 9.93 0.74
CA LEU A 149 -22.53 10.75 0.02
C LEU A 149 -21.31 11.09 0.89
N LEU A 150 -21.55 11.49 2.14
CA LEU A 150 -20.51 11.83 3.12
C LEU A 150 -19.60 10.63 3.43
N TYR A 151 -20.17 9.43 3.48
CA TYR A 151 -19.40 8.20 3.64
C TYR A 151 -18.63 7.89 2.34
N ALA A 152 -19.34 7.68 1.23
CA ALA A 152 -18.75 7.24 -0.03
C ALA A 152 -17.64 8.14 -0.60
N LEU A 153 -17.73 9.45 -0.40
CA LEU A 153 -16.76 10.44 -0.89
C LEU A 153 -15.86 10.99 0.22
N SER A 154 -15.67 10.23 1.30
CA SER A 154 -14.83 10.63 2.41
C SER A 154 -13.33 10.61 2.06
N GLY A 155 -12.55 11.35 2.84
CA GLY A 155 -11.10 11.48 2.69
C GLY A 155 -10.35 10.16 2.78
N PHE A 156 -10.87 9.15 3.51
CA PHE A 156 -10.28 7.80 3.48
C PHE A 156 -10.35 7.19 2.09
N VAL A 157 -11.51 7.26 1.43
CA VAL A 157 -11.70 6.77 0.06
C VAL A 157 -10.84 7.56 -0.90
N MET A 158 -10.83 8.89 -0.79
CA MET A 158 -10.02 9.73 -1.69
C MET A 158 -8.51 9.48 -1.54
N SER A 159 -8.04 9.19 -0.33
CA SER A 159 -6.61 8.98 -0.06
C SER A 159 -6.12 7.56 -0.40
N TYR A 160 -7.02 6.57 -0.39
CA TYR A 160 -6.66 5.16 -0.54
C TYR A 160 -7.40 4.46 -1.68
N ASN A 161 -7.90 5.22 -2.66
CA ASN A 161 -8.59 4.66 -3.83
C ASN A 161 -7.68 3.74 -4.67
N TRP A 162 -6.35 3.90 -4.58
CA TRP A 162 -5.38 2.98 -5.15
C TRP A 162 -5.21 1.70 -4.30
N VAL A 163 -5.52 1.69 -2.99
CA VAL A 163 -5.45 0.49 -2.16
C VAL A 163 -6.81 -0.23 -2.19
N ILE A 164 -7.19 -0.71 -3.38
CA ILE A 164 -8.53 -1.23 -3.64
C ILE A 164 -8.94 -2.39 -2.72
N MET A 165 -7.97 -3.17 -2.21
CA MET A 165 -8.20 -4.28 -1.29
C MET A 165 -8.81 -3.85 0.06
N TRP A 166 -8.58 -2.61 0.51
CA TRP A 166 -9.13 -2.13 1.78
C TRP A 166 -10.60 -1.69 1.67
N MET A 167 -11.03 -1.33 0.47
CA MET A 167 -12.35 -0.76 0.23
C MET A 167 -13.48 -1.78 0.43
N ASP A 168 -13.22 -3.08 0.35
CA ASP A 168 -14.25 -4.10 0.59
C ASP A 168 -14.74 -4.07 2.04
N ALA A 169 -13.82 -3.98 3.01
CA ALA A 169 -14.16 -3.84 4.42
C ALA A 169 -14.91 -2.52 4.69
N TYR A 170 -14.53 -1.45 3.99
CA TYR A 170 -15.23 -0.16 4.03
C TYR A 170 -16.68 -0.28 3.51
N VAL A 171 -16.88 -0.95 2.38
CA VAL A 171 -18.21 -1.22 1.80
C VAL A 171 -19.06 -2.09 2.73
N LEU A 172 -18.46 -3.12 3.35
CA LEU A 172 -19.17 -4.11 4.15
C LEU A 172 -19.48 -3.63 5.58
N LEU A 173 -18.71 -2.68 6.13
CA LEU A 173 -18.88 -2.19 7.50
C LEU A 173 -20.33 -1.75 7.81
N PRO A 174 -21.02 -0.94 6.97
CA PRO A 174 -22.40 -0.59 7.23
C PRO A 174 -23.36 -1.79 7.18
N LEU A 175 -23.12 -2.78 6.31
CA LEU A 175 -23.93 -4.01 6.26
C LEU A 175 -23.72 -4.86 7.51
N ILE A 176 -22.50 -4.90 8.06
CA ILE A 176 -22.19 -5.56 9.34
C ILE A 176 -22.94 -4.86 10.47
N ALA A 177 -22.89 -3.52 10.52
CA ALA A 177 -23.67 -2.73 11.49
C ALA A 177 -25.18 -2.99 11.39
N LEU A 178 -25.71 -3.09 10.16
CA LEU A 178 -27.11 -3.45 9.91
C LEU A 178 -27.41 -4.87 10.38
N GLY A 179 -26.54 -5.83 10.08
CA GLY A 179 -26.67 -7.21 10.52
C GLY A 179 -26.67 -7.32 12.05
N ILE A 180 -25.82 -6.56 12.74
CA ILE A 180 -25.80 -6.48 14.21
C ILE A 180 -27.13 -5.91 14.72
N TRP A 181 -27.62 -4.83 14.12
CA TRP A 181 -28.92 -4.25 14.48
C TRP A 181 -30.06 -5.27 14.35
N MET A 182 -30.18 -5.94 13.20
CA MET A 182 -31.18 -6.98 12.96
C MET A 182 -31.03 -8.20 13.87
N LEU A 183 -29.80 -8.55 14.26
CA LEU A 183 -29.53 -9.63 15.21
C LEU A 183 -30.08 -9.28 16.60
N ILE A 184 -29.87 -8.03 17.04
CA ILE A 184 -30.32 -7.50 18.35
C ILE A 184 -31.84 -7.37 18.40
N THR A 185 -32.46 -6.84 17.34
CA THR A 185 -33.89 -6.50 17.32
C THR A 185 -34.77 -7.65 16.82
N GLU A 186 -34.36 -8.35 15.76
CA GLU A 186 -35.22 -9.25 14.98
C GLU A 186 -34.83 -10.75 15.03
N LYS A 187 -33.74 -11.14 15.71
CA LYS A 187 -33.17 -12.51 15.69
C LYS A 187 -32.58 -12.91 14.33
N ARG A 188 -32.46 -11.98 13.38
CA ARG A 188 -31.92 -12.26 12.04
C ARG A 188 -30.41 -12.03 12.05
N PHE A 189 -29.63 -13.10 11.95
CA PHE A 189 -28.17 -13.06 12.06
C PHE A 189 -27.44 -13.32 10.73
N THR A 190 -28.12 -13.79 9.68
CA THR A 190 -27.50 -14.17 8.39
C THR A 190 -26.70 -13.02 7.77
N LEU A 191 -27.27 -11.81 7.73
CA LEU A 191 -26.58 -10.64 7.17
C LEU A 191 -25.28 -10.34 7.92
N TYR A 192 -25.30 -10.41 9.26
CA TYR A 192 -24.10 -10.22 10.08
C TYR A 192 -23.02 -11.25 9.75
N ILE A 193 -23.38 -12.54 9.73
CA ILE A 193 -22.43 -13.63 9.47
C ILE A 193 -21.83 -13.51 8.06
N VAL A 194 -22.67 -13.33 7.04
CA VAL A 194 -22.21 -13.26 5.65
C VAL A 194 -21.37 -12.01 5.40
N ALA A 195 -21.80 -10.83 5.88
CA ALA A 195 -21.05 -9.60 5.68
C ALA A 195 -19.71 -9.62 6.44
N LEU A 196 -19.67 -10.18 7.65
CA LEU A 196 -18.43 -10.34 8.41
C LEU A 196 -17.49 -11.38 7.78
N PHE A 197 -18.03 -12.51 7.32
CA PHE A 197 -17.27 -13.52 6.57
C PHE A 197 -16.62 -12.88 5.34
N LEU A 198 -17.39 -12.15 4.52
CA LEU A 198 -16.88 -11.51 3.33
C LEU A 198 -15.80 -10.47 3.65
N ALA A 199 -15.93 -9.73 4.75
CA ALA A 199 -14.92 -8.74 5.15
C ALA A 199 -13.60 -9.39 5.60
N ILE A 200 -13.66 -10.54 6.29
CA ILE A 200 -12.47 -11.30 6.68
C ILE A 200 -11.86 -11.99 5.46
N PHE A 201 -12.71 -12.58 4.61
CA PHE A 201 -12.28 -13.33 3.43
C PHE A 201 -11.66 -12.43 2.37
N SER A 202 -12.20 -11.22 2.14
CA SER A 202 -11.66 -10.30 1.13
C SER A 202 -10.29 -9.75 1.51
N ASN A 203 -10.08 -9.50 2.80
CA ASN A 203 -8.81 -9.03 3.34
C ASN A 203 -8.77 -9.27 4.86
N PHE A 204 -7.97 -10.24 5.31
CA PHE A 204 -7.93 -10.62 6.73
C PHE A 204 -7.51 -9.48 7.67
N TYR A 205 -6.68 -8.56 7.17
CA TYR A 205 -6.14 -7.44 7.94
C TYR A 205 -7.20 -6.40 8.24
N MET A 206 -7.93 -5.94 7.21
CA MET A 206 -9.06 -5.03 7.40
C MET A 206 -10.24 -5.74 8.07
N GLY A 207 -10.42 -7.04 7.81
CA GLY A 207 -11.37 -7.89 8.52
C GLY A 207 -11.13 -7.89 10.03
N PHE A 208 -9.88 -8.00 10.48
CA PHE A 208 -9.52 -7.91 11.90
C PHE A 208 -9.95 -6.56 12.52
N ILE A 209 -9.66 -5.44 11.86
CA ILE A 209 -10.08 -4.10 12.30
C ILE A 209 -11.62 -4.03 12.44
N VAL A 210 -12.35 -4.54 11.44
CA VAL A 210 -13.81 -4.55 11.47
C VAL A 210 -14.38 -5.48 12.55
N CYS A 211 -13.75 -6.61 12.84
CA CYS A 211 -14.13 -7.50 13.94
C CYS A 211 -14.06 -6.80 15.30
N VAL A 212 -12.94 -6.14 15.60
CA VAL A 212 -12.74 -5.41 16.86
C VAL A 212 -13.75 -4.27 16.98
N PHE A 213 -13.94 -3.49 15.91
CA PHE A 213 -14.95 -2.43 15.91
C PHE A 213 -16.37 -2.95 16.09
N SER A 214 -16.73 -4.06 15.43
CA SER A 214 -18.05 -4.68 15.53
C SER A 214 -18.38 -5.08 16.96
N LEU A 215 -17.39 -5.59 17.72
CA LEU A 215 -17.55 -5.89 19.13
C LEU A 215 -17.93 -4.64 19.93
N VAL A 216 -17.15 -3.57 19.80
CA VAL A 216 -17.40 -2.30 20.54
C VAL A 216 -18.72 -1.66 20.10
N PHE A 217 -18.99 -1.59 18.80
CA PHE A 217 -20.19 -0.95 18.27
C PHE A 217 -21.47 -1.75 18.56
N SER A 218 -21.37 -3.09 18.70
CA SER A 218 -22.51 -3.92 19.10
C SER A 218 -23.06 -3.54 20.48
N VAL A 219 -22.20 -3.13 21.41
CA VAL A 219 -22.60 -2.63 22.73
C VAL A 219 -23.42 -1.35 22.59
N VAL A 220 -22.96 -0.39 21.77
CA VAL A 220 -23.68 0.86 21.49
C VAL A 220 -25.05 0.57 20.87
N LEU A 221 -25.11 -0.29 19.85
CA LEU A 221 -26.35 -0.67 19.19
C LEU A 221 -27.33 -1.43 20.12
N PHE A 222 -26.82 -2.24 21.04
CA PHE A 222 -27.64 -2.95 22.02
C PHE A 222 -28.33 -2.00 22.98
N PHE A 223 -27.57 -1.07 23.59
CA PHE A 223 -28.15 -0.09 24.51
C PHE A 223 -29.11 0.87 23.80
N ASP A 224 -28.80 1.25 22.56
CA ASP A 224 -29.72 2.00 21.71
C ASP A 224 -31.04 1.23 21.49
N ALA A 225 -30.97 -0.04 21.04
CA ALA A 225 -32.16 -0.86 20.85
C ALA A 225 -32.95 -1.05 22.15
N LYS A 226 -32.26 -1.14 23.30
CA LYS A 226 -32.88 -1.28 24.63
C LYS A 226 -33.64 -0.02 25.02
N GLU A 227 -33.07 1.15 24.79
CA GLU A 227 -33.73 2.44 25.01
C GLU A 227 -34.98 2.58 24.12
N GLN A 228 -34.93 2.07 22.89
CA GLN A 228 -36.09 2.04 21.99
C GLN A 228 -37.13 0.95 22.32
N GLY A 229 -36.91 0.12 23.34
CA GLY A 229 -37.78 -1.02 23.68
C GLY A 229 -37.78 -2.13 22.62
N LYS A 230 -36.80 -2.15 21.71
CA LYS A 230 -36.66 -3.12 20.61
C LYS A 230 -35.64 -4.22 20.91
N ALA A 231 -34.79 -4.05 21.92
CA ALA A 231 -33.76 -5.03 22.22
C ALA A 231 -34.35 -6.31 22.81
N GLN A 232 -33.83 -7.43 22.34
CA GLN A 232 -34.02 -8.72 22.98
C GLN A 232 -33.17 -8.87 24.24
N PRO A 233 -33.38 -9.92 25.06
CA PRO A 233 -32.53 -10.19 26.22
C PRO A 233 -31.05 -10.31 25.84
N ILE A 234 -30.18 -9.74 26.66
CA ILE A 234 -28.75 -9.59 26.36
C ILE A 234 -28.03 -10.93 26.17
N VAL A 235 -28.37 -11.96 26.95
CA VAL A 235 -27.67 -13.26 26.91
C VAL A 235 -27.86 -13.98 25.55
N PRO A 236 -29.09 -14.16 25.01
CA PRO A 236 -29.28 -14.68 23.67
C PRO A 236 -28.62 -13.83 22.57
N VAL A 237 -28.64 -12.51 22.69
CA VAL A 237 -28.00 -11.61 21.72
C VAL A 237 -26.49 -11.82 21.72
N PHE A 238 -25.87 -11.89 22.90
CA PHE A 238 -24.45 -12.17 23.07
C PHE A 238 -24.06 -13.50 22.40
N TRP A 239 -24.80 -14.58 22.65
CA TRP A 239 -24.49 -15.88 22.06
C TRP A 239 -24.67 -15.91 20.54
N ARG A 240 -25.71 -15.26 19.99
CA ARG A 240 -25.88 -15.15 18.53
C ARG A 240 -24.76 -14.34 17.89
N PHE A 241 -24.33 -13.26 18.54
CA PHE A 241 -23.20 -12.47 18.08
C PHE A 241 -21.92 -13.31 18.11
N ALA A 242 -21.57 -13.89 19.26
CA ALA A 242 -20.35 -14.68 19.45
C ALA A 242 -20.28 -15.90 18.51
N LEU A 243 -21.33 -16.72 18.45
CA LEU A 243 -21.38 -17.88 17.56
C LEU A 243 -21.40 -17.44 16.09
N GLY A 244 -22.05 -16.32 15.77
CA GLY A 244 -22.03 -15.74 14.43
C GLY A 244 -20.64 -15.28 14.00
N SER A 245 -19.90 -14.63 14.91
CA SER A 245 -18.50 -14.23 14.66
C SER A 245 -17.60 -15.45 14.45
N ILE A 246 -17.74 -16.48 15.29
CA ILE A 246 -16.97 -17.73 15.16
C ILE A 246 -17.29 -18.43 13.84
N LEU A 247 -18.56 -18.49 13.44
CA LEU A 247 -18.95 -19.09 12.16
C LEU A 247 -18.38 -18.29 10.98
N ALA A 248 -18.45 -16.96 11.00
CA ALA A 248 -17.87 -16.12 9.96
C ALA A 248 -16.36 -16.31 9.84
N ALA A 249 -15.63 -16.33 10.96
CA ALA A 249 -14.20 -16.60 10.99
C ALA A 249 -13.88 -18.03 10.51
N GLY A 250 -14.65 -19.03 10.96
CA GLY A 250 -14.51 -20.43 10.54
C GLY A 250 -14.73 -20.62 9.04
N MET A 251 -15.69 -19.93 8.43
CA MET A 251 -15.91 -19.94 6.98
C MET A 251 -14.70 -19.37 6.21
N SER A 252 -14.00 -18.37 6.77
CA SER A 252 -12.79 -17.79 6.16
C SER A 252 -11.51 -18.62 6.35
N SER A 253 -11.54 -19.64 7.20
CA SER A 253 -10.36 -20.39 7.66
C SER A 253 -9.57 -21.08 6.53
N VAL A 254 -10.26 -21.48 5.46
CA VAL A 254 -9.64 -22.07 4.25
C VAL A 254 -8.54 -21.18 3.66
N LEU A 255 -8.70 -19.87 3.80
CA LEU A 255 -7.78 -18.85 3.30
C LEU A 255 -6.90 -18.30 4.42
N THR A 256 -7.47 -18.04 5.61
CA THR A 256 -6.77 -17.34 6.69
C THR A 256 -5.78 -18.21 7.46
N ILE A 257 -5.98 -19.53 7.56
CA ILE A 257 -5.03 -20.43 8.25
C ILE A 257 -3.69 -20.51 7.50
N PRO A 258 -3.63 -20.81 6.18
CA PRO A 258 -2.37 -20.81 5.43
C PRO A 258 -1.63 -19.48 5.51
N VAL A 259 -2.38 -18.37 5.44
CA VAL A 259 -1.84 -17.02 5.56
C VAL A 259 -1.23 -16.76 6.93
N ALA A 260 -1.87 -17.20 8.01
CA ALA A 260 -1.35 -17.03 9.36
C ALA A 260 0.02 -17.71 9.51
N ALA A 261 0.19 -18.91 8.95
CA ALA A 261 1.49 -19.61 8.93
C ALA A 261 2.54 -18.81 8.14
N GLN A 262 2.19 -18.27 6.97
CA GLN A 262 3.09 -17.44 6.17
C GLN A 262 3.48 -16.15 6.89
N ILE A 263 2.54 -15.46 7.55
CA ILE A 263 2.81 -14.24 8.32
C ILE A 263 3.86 -14.52 9.38
N ILE A 264 3.72 -15.60 10.16
CA ILE A 264 4.68 -15.97 11.21
C ILE A 264 6.10 -16.15 10.63
N SER A 265 6.22 -16.68 9.41
CA SER A 265 7.50 -16.87 8.72
C SER A 265 8.05 -15.65 7.97
N SER A 266 7.21 -14.63 7.75
CA SER A 266 7.56 -13.42 7.00
C SER A 266 8.47 -12.49 7.81
N VAL A 267 9.18 -11.58 7.14
CA VAL A 267 9.97 -10.54 7.84
C VAL A 267 9.08 -9.75 8.81
N SER A 268 7.89 -9.33 8.35
CA SER A 268 6.91 -8.61 9.16
C SER A 268 6.42 -9.38 10.38
N GLY A 269 6.37 -10.72 10.32
CA GLY A 269 6.02 -11.57 11.48
C GLY A 269 7.19 -11.94 12.37
N SER A 270 8.42 -11.90 11.86
CA SER A 270 9.65 -12.25 12.60
C SER A 270 10.28 -11.09 13.40
N GLY A 271 9.73 -9.88 13.29
CA GLY A 271 10.19 -8.73 14.06
C GLY A 271 10.05 -8.95 15.58
N THR A 272 10.76 -8.17 16.39
CA THR A 272 10.59 -8.18 17.85
C THR A 272 9.26 -7.53 18.24
N PHE A 273 8.53 -8.13 19.18
CA PHE A 273 7.39 -7.48 19.84
C PHE A 273 7.94 -6.42 20.80
N SER A 274 8.26 -5.24 20.30
CA SER A 274 8.58 -4.10 21.15
C SER A 274 7.28 -3.37 21.48
N ILE A 275 6.82 -3.48 22.73
CA ILE A 275 5.80 -2.57 23.26
C ILE A 275 6.52 -1.23 23.46
N PRO A 276 6.18 -0.16 22.73
CA PRO A 276 6.75 1.14 23.01
C PRO A 276 6.44 1.48 24.46
N HIS A 277 7.47 1.82 25.25
CA HIS A 277 7.29 2.28 26.64
C HIS A 277 6.56 3.64 26.72
N ILE A 278 6.22 4.22 25.58
CA ILE A 278 5.71 5.57 25.42
C ILE A 278 4.18 5.50 25.28
N MET A 279 3.48 5.97 26.31
CA MET A 279 2.04 6.25 26.28
C MET A 279 1.72 7.69 25.87
N ASP A 280 2.72 8.43 25.38
CA ASP A 280 2.56 9.83 24.99
C ASP A 280 1.64 9.94 23.76
N ILE A 281 0.82 10.98 23.79
CA ILE A 281 -0.13 11.30 22.73
C ILE A 281 0.65 11.85 21.52
N SER A 282 0.68 11.08 20.42
CA SER A 282 1.42 11.42 19.19
C SER A 282 0.85 12.64 18.46
N PHE A 283 -0.46 12.89 18.58
CA PHE A 283 -1.09 14.09 18.02
C PHE A 283 -2.34 14.47 18.83
N THR A 284 -2.63 15.76 18.89
CA THR A 284 -3.70 16.36 19.69
C THR A 284 -5.05 16.32 18.97
N PRO A 285 -6.17 16.62 19.67
CA PRO A 285 -7.48 16.74 18.99
C PRO A 285 -7.52 17.89 17.98
N PHE A 286 -6.70 18.93 18.15
CA PHE A 286 -6.58 20.04 17.20
C PHE A 286 -5.86 19.61 15.92
N ASP A 287 -4.92 18.66 16.02
CA ASP A 287 -4.30 18.04 14.85
C ASP A 287 -5.31 17.24 14.05
N LEU A 288 -6.14 16.45 14.74
CA LEU A 288 -7.23 15.74 14.10
C LEU A 288 -8.25 16.71 13.48
N ALA A 289 -8.56 17.82 14.15
CA ALA A 289 -9.44 18.85 13.63
C ALA A 289 -8.91 19.47 12.33
N SER A 290 -7.59 19.65 12.20
CA SER A 290 -6.96 20.10 10.95
C SER A 290 -7.24 19.15 9.77
N ARG A 291 -7.53 17.88 10.04
CA ARG A 291 -7.86 16.84 9.04
C ARG A 291 -9.34 16.79 8.67
N LEU A 292 -10.20 17.53 9.37
CA LEU A 292 -11.64 17.67 9.08
C LEU A 292 -11.95 18.91 8.22
N MET A 293 -10.94 19.68 7.82
CA MET A 293 -11.08 20.91 7.03
C MET A 293 -11.17 20.63 5.52
N PHE A 294 -11.82 21.53 4.77
CA PHE A 294 -12.15 21.35 3.35
C PHE A 294 -10.93 21.16 2.42
N PHE A 295 -9.93 22.04 2.50
CA PHE A 295 -8.68 21.98 1.71
C PHE A 295 -7.60 21.10 2.39
N THR A 296 -7.99 19.95 2.92
CA THR A 296 -7.03 19.04 3.54
C THR A 296 -6.42 18.13 2.48
N ASN A 297 -5.10 18.23 2.30
CA ASN A 297 -4.38 17.31 1.43
C ASN A 297 -4.38 15.89 2.03
N PRO A 298 -4.60 14.84 1.22
CA PRO A 298 -4.38 13.45 1.61
C PRO A 298 -3.01 13.26 2.25
N VAL A 299 -2.97 12.49 3.34
CA VAL A 299 -1.71 11.95 3.84
C VAL A 299 -1.50 10.64 3.09
N ILE A 300 -0.44 10.58 2.30
CA ILE A 300 -0.14 9.44 1.44
C ILE A 300 0.63 8.41 2.25
N ARG A 301 1.92 8.60 2.56
CA ARG A 301 2.74 7.54 3.21
C ARG A 301 2.75 7.58 4.73
N ALA A 302 3.03 8.74 5.32
CA ALA A 302 3.15 8.92 6.77
C ALA A 302 2.62 10.29 7.19
N GLY A 303 1.94 10.35 8.34
CA GLY A 303 1.34 11.56 8.85
C GLY A 303 -0.01 11.30 9.52
N LEU A 304 -0.81 12.35 9.70
CA LEU A 304 -2.08 12.33 10.43
C LEU A 304 -3.20 11.51 9.74
N PRO A 305 -4.23 11.07 10.47
CA PRO A 305 -5.33 10.28 9.91
C PRO A 305 -6.11 10.97 8.77
N ASN A 306 -6.53 10.19 7.77
CA ASN A 306 -7.40 10.64 6.67
C ASN A 306 -8.89 10.53 7.07
N VAL A 307 -9.44 11.57 7.72
CA VAL A 307 -10.78 11.54 8.35
C VAL A 307 -11.80 12.53 7.79
N TYR A 308 -11.43 13.32 6.78
CA TYR A 308 -12.33 14.30 6.18
C TYR A 308 -13.61 13.61 5.65
N CYS A 309 -14.77 14.20 5.88
CA CYS A 309 -16.04 13.74 5.28
C CYS A 309 -17.07 14.84 5.10
N SER A 310 -16.92 16.00 5.76
CA SER A 310 -17.47 17.31 5.42
C SER A 310 -17.19 18.26 6.59
N VAL A 311 -17.12 19.56 6.32
CA VAL A 311 -17.01 20.61 7.35
C VAL A 311 -18.17 20.58 8.36
N ILE A 312 -19.33 20.04 7.98
CA ILE A 312 -20.47 19.91 8.90
C ILE A 312 -20.14 19.07 10.15
N VAL A 313 -19.12 18.19 10.08
CA VAL A 313 -18.71 17.30 11.18
C VAL A 313 -18.22 18.08 12.40
N PHE A 314 -17.69 19.30 12.23
CA PHE A 314 -17.35 20.18 13.35
C PHE A 314 -18.53 20.48 14.28
N SER A 315 -19.76 20.36 13.76
CA SER A 315 -20.98 20.57 14.55
C SER A 315 -21.55 19.28 15.17
N VAL A 316 -21.02 18.09 14.85
CA VAL A 316 -21.65 16.83 15.25
C VAL A 316 -21.61 16.62 16.76
N ILE A 317 -20.43 16.69 17.39
CA ILE A 317 -20.30 16.43 18.84
C ILE A 317 -21.15 17.40 19.68
N PRO A 318 -21.09 18.74 19.48
CA PRO A 318 -21.86 19.67 20.29
C PRO A 318 -23.38 19.50 20.08
N LEU A 319 -23.82 19.27 18.84
CA LEU A 319 -25.23 19.02 18.55
C LEU A 319 -25.73 17.69 19.13
N TYR A 320 -24.90 16.64 19.13
CA TYR A 320 -25.25 15.36 19.70
C TYR A 320 -25.45 15.46 21.22
N ILE A 321 -24.55 16.16 21.92
CA ILE A 321 -24.66 16.43 23.36
C ILE A 321 -25.91 17.25 23.68
N ALA A 322 -26.19 18.27 22.86
CA ALA A 322 -27.32 19.17 23.09
C ALA A 322 -28.68 18.60 22.66
N CYS A 323 -28.71 17.54 21.85
CA CYS A 323 -29.96 16.91 21.41
C CYS A 323 -30.69 16.30 22.62
N LYS A 324 -31.86 16.85 22.95
CA LYS A 324 -32.67 16.40 24.11
C LYS A 324 -33.30 15.02 23.92
N ARG A 325 -33.41 14.55 22.67
CA ARG A 325 -34.03 13.27 22.33
C ARG A 325 -33.16 12.07 22.68
N PHE A 326 -31.84 12.28 22.80
CA PHE A 326 -30.90 11.23 23.16
C PHE A 326 -30.74 11.17 24.68
N SER A 327 -30.85 9.97 25.27
CA SER A 327 -30.53 9.77 26.68
C SER A 327 -29.08 10.13 27.00
N VAL A 328 -28.82 10.42 28.28
CA VAL A 328 -27.45 10.64 28.78
C VAL A 328 -26.58 9.40 28.56
N GLN A 329 -27.13 8.21 28.77
CA GLN A 329 -26.42 6.94 28.53
C GLN A 329 -25.97 6.83 27.06
N ARG A 330 -26.87 7.11 26.10
CA ARG A 330 -26.54 7.09 24.68
C ARG A 330 -25.45 8.10 24.33
N LYS A 331 -25.53 9.32 24.86
CA LYS A 331 -24.52 10.36 24.66
C LYS A 331 -23.15 9.91 25.18
N MET A 332 -23.11 9.38 26.40
CA MET A 332 -21.87 8.86 26.99
C MET A 332 -21.26 7.73 26.17
N LEU A 333 -22.07 6.76 25.72
CA LEU A 333 -21.59 5.65 24.90
C LEU A 333 -21.00 6.14 23.56
N MET A 334 -21.69 7.07 22.89
CA MET A 334 -21.24 7.57 21.59
C MET A 334 -20.01 8.46 21.70
N ILE A 335 -19.97 9.37 22.68
CA ILE A 335 -18.80 10.22 22.94
C ILE A 335 -17.62 9.35 23.40
N GLY A 336 -17.87 8.36 24.25
CA GLY A 336 -16.87 7.38 24.67
C GLY A 336 -16.29 6.62 23.48
N LEU A 337 -17.12 6.22 22.52
CA LEU A 337 -16.66 5.58 21.28
C LEU A 337 -15.81 6.52 20.41
N VAL A 338 -16.23 7.77 20.21
CA VAL A 338 -15.44 8.77 19.47
C VAL A 338 -14.09 9.02 20.15
N SER A 339 -14.09 9.19 21.48
CA SER A 339 -12.87 9.35 22.27
C SER A 339 -11.97 8.12 22.20
N PHE A 340 -12.53 6.91 22.27
CA PHE A 340 -11.79 5.67 22.12
C PHE A 340 -11.13 5.59 20.73
N LEU A 341 -11.86 5.90 19.66
CA LEU A 341 -11.31 5.88 18.30
C LEU A 341 -10.19 6.92 18.14
N TYR A 342 -10.36 8.14 18.65
CA TYR A 342 -9.31 9.16 18.68
C TYR A 342 -8.07 8.68 19.45
N LEU A 343 -8.23 8.25 20.71
CA LEU A 343 -7.12 7.76 21.54
C LEU A 343 -6.43 6.56 20.91
N SER A 344 -7.20 5.70 20.22
CA SER A 344 -6.63 4.54 19.55
C SER A 344 -5.79 4.87 18.32
N MET A 345 -5.92 6.07 17.76
CA MET A 345 -5.01 6.58 16.73
C MET A 345 -3.88 7.41 17.35
N SER A 346 -4.16 8.18 18.41
CA SER A 346 -3.17 9.12 18.97
C SER A 346 -2.23 8.50 20.00
N VAL A 347 -2.56 7.37 20.61
CA VAL A 347 -1.68 6.64 21.55
C VAL A 347 -1.00 5.49 20.81
N PRO A 348 0.35 5.48 20.69
CA PRO A 348 1.08 4.48 19.91
C PRO A 348 0.74 3.02 20.25
N VAL A 349 0.66 2.69 21.54
CA VAL A 349 0.34 1.33 22.00
C VAL A 349 -1.06 0.90 21.54
N MET A 350 -2.05 1.79 21.62
CA MET A 350 -3.40 1.49 21.15
C MET A 350 -3.46 1.39 19.62
N ASN A 351 -2.66 2.20 18.91
CA ASN A 351 -2.55 2.11 17.46
C ASN A 351 -1.98 0.75 17.03
N LEU A 352 -0.93 0.29 17.71
CA LEU A 352 -0.33 -1.04 17.49
C LEU A 352 -1.33 -2.19 17.68
N MET A 353 -2.30 -2.06 18.60
CA MET A 353 -3.33 -3.10 18.79
C MET A 353 -4.16 -3.32 17.52
N TRP A 354 -4.46 -2.28 16.75
CA TRP A 354 -5.15 -2.40 15.45
C TRP A 354 -4.30 -3.09 14.39
N HIS A 355 -2.99 -3.16 14.60
CA HIS A 355 -2.00 -3.73 13.68
C HIS A 355 -1.41 -5.05 14.20
N GLY A 356 -2.08 -5.72 15.15
CA GLY A 356 -1.62 -7.00 15.69
C GLY A 356 -0.34 -6.88 16.52
N MET A 357 -0.14 -5.74 17.19
CA MET A 357 1.05 -5.42 17.99
C MET A 357 2.34 -5.32 17.16
N ARG A 358 2.21 -4.91 15.89
CA ARG A 358 3.32 -4.68 14.96
C ARG A 358 3.27 -3.25 14.43
N THR A 359 4.43 -2.60 14.32
CA THR A 359 4.51 -1.27 13.73
C THR A 359 4.10 -1.37 12.26
N PRO A 360 3.05 -0.64 11.83
CA PRO A 360 2.64 -0.65 10.44
C PRO A 360 3.73 -0.03 9.56
N ASN A 361 4.08 -0.68 8.45
CA ASN A 361 4.82 -0.02 7.39
C ASN A 361 3.87 0.91 6.64
N GLN A 362 4.15 2.22 6.72
CA GLN A 362 3.33 3.30 6.17
C GLN A 362 1.84 3.24 6.60
N PHE A 363 1.08 4.27 6.24
CA PHE A 363 -0.37 4.36 6.44
C PHE A 363 -0.79 4.03 7.90
N PRO A 364 -0.26 4.72 8.92
CA PRO A 364 -0.36 4.29 10.32
C PRO A 364 -1.78 4.27 10.90
N TYR A 365 -2.77 4.86 10.22
CA TYR A 365 -4.13 5.05 10.74
C TYR A 365 -5.20 4.45 9.83
N ARG A 366 -5.00 3.19 9.41
CA ARG A 366 -5.93 2.45 8.53
C ARG A 366 -7.34 2.31 9.12
N GLN A 367 -7.49 2.39 10.44
CA GLN A 367 -8.76 2.38 11.17
C GLN A 367 -9.52 3.72 11.14
N SER A 368 -8.98 4.78 10.54
CA SER A 368 -9.61 6.10 10.47
C SER A 368 -11.01 6.12 9.85
N PHE A 369 -11.32 5.18 8.94
CA PHE A 369 -12.66 5.03 8.38
C PHE A 369 -13.75 4.70 9.42
N LEU A 370 -13.38 4.10 10.57
CA LEU A 370 -14.31 3.84 11.67
C LEU A 370 -14.80 5.15 12.29
N LEU A 371 -13.91 6.14 12.43
CA LEU A 371 -14.27 7.47 12.92
C LEU A 371 -15.17 8.21 11.93
N ILE A 372 -14.91 8.05 10.63
CA ILE A 372 -15.77 8.60 9.56
C ILE A 372 -17.17 7.96 9.66
N PHE A 373 -17.25 6.63 9.73
CA PHE A 373 -18.51 5.91 9.86
C PHE A 373 -19.35 6.42 11.05
N ILE A 374 -18.74 6.54 12.23
CA ILE A 374 -19.42 7.03 13.44
C ILE A 374 -19.80 8.51 13.31
N SER A 375 -18.94 9.36 12.78
CA SER A 375 -19.23 10.79 12.61
C SER A 375 -20.41 11.04 11.67
N VAL A 376 -20.43 10.34 10.53
CA VAL A 376 -21.53 10.41 9.57
C VAL A 376 -22.80 9.80 10.16
N PHE A 377 -22.69 8.68 10.87
CA PHE A 377 -23.84 8.06 11.55
C PHE A 377 -24.48 9.00 12.58
N MET A 378 -23.67 9.61 13.46
CA MET A 378 -24.13 10.60 14.43
C MET A 378 -24.78 11.81 13.76
N LEU A 379 -24.19 12.32 12.67
CA LEU A 379 -24.74 13.45 11.92
C LEU A 379 -26.14 13.12 11.39
N VAL A 380 -26.29 11.99 10.69
CA VAL A 380 -27.58 11.61 10.12
C VAL A 380 -28.60 11.36 11.22
N GLU A 381 -28.18 10.73 12.32
CA GLU A 381 -29.04 10.52 13.47
C GLU A 381 -29.55 11.85 14.05
N ILE A 382 -28.68 12.84 14.22
CA ILE A 382 -29.08 14.21 14.60
C ILE A 382 -30.11 14.70 13.59
N LEU A 383 -29.82 14.70 12.29
CA LEU A 383 -30.74 15.24 11.28
C LEU A 383 -32.12 14.55 11.24
N ILE A 384 -32.18 13.25 11.56
CA ILE A 384 -33.43 12.49 11.65
C ILE A 384 -34.24 12.87 12.90
N HIS A 385 -33.57 13.06 14.04
CA HIS A 385 -34.21 13.14 15.35
C HIS A 385 -34.26 14.53 15.98
N PHE A 386 -33.51 15.49 15.45
CA PHE A 386 -33.36 16.81 16.04
C PHE A 386 -34.63 17.64 15.86
N ASP A 387 -35.42 17.73 16.92
CA ASP A 387 -36.41 18.80 17.06
C ASP A 387 -35.64 20.07 17.44
N PHE A 388 -35.76 21.09 16.59
CA PHE A 388 -35.03 22.35 16.65
C PHE A 388 -35.39 23.18 17.89
N SER A 389 -35.06 22.68 19.08
CA SER A 389 -35.52 23.21 20.36
C SER A 389 -34.76 24.46 20.84
N GLY A 390 -33.95 25.07 19.97
CA GLY A 390 -33.50 26.45 20.13
C GLY A 390 -32.29 26.80 19.28
N VAL A 391 -32.38 27.89 18.51
CA VAL A 391 -31.27 28.49 17.72
C VAL A 391 -29.97 28.63 18.53
N LYS A 392 -30.07 28.83 19.85
CA LYS A 392 -28.93 28.95 20.78
C LYS A 392 -27.97 27.75 20.76
N VAL A 393 -28.49 26.53 20.69
CA VAL A 393 -27.67 25.31 20.65
C VAL A 393 -26.86 25.26 19.37
N PHE A 394 -27.49 25.64 18.27
CA PHE A 394 -26.88 25.62 16.96
C PHE A 394 -25.84 26.75 16.82
N VAL A 395 -26.10 27.93 17.40
CA VAL A 395 -25.12 29.02 17.55
C VAL A 395 -23.91 28.55 18.37
N PHE A 396 -24.15 27.91 19.51
CA PHE A 396 -23.06 27.38 20.34
C PHE A 396 -22.21 26.35 19.59
N SER A 397 -22.84 25.40 18.90
CA SER A 397 -22.14 24.42 18.06
C SER A 397 -21.31 25.07 16.97
N PHE A 398 -21.86 26.08 16.29
CA PHE A 398 -21.16 26.84 15.27
C PHE A 398 -19.95 27.57 15.85
N LEU A 399 -20.13 28.32 16.95
CA LEU A 399 -19.05 29.06 17.61
C LEU A 399 -17.95 28.14 18.11
N LEU A 400 -18.30 26.97 18.64
CA LEU A 400 -17.33 25.97 19.08
C LEU A 400 -16.55 25.41 17.89
N GLY A 401 -17.22 25.10 16.78
CA GLY A 401 -16.54 24.67 15.55
C GLY A 401 -15.57 25.73 15.01
N VAL A 402 -15.99 27.00 14.97
CA VAL A 402 -15.11 28.13 14.58
C VAL A 402 -13.93 28.25 15.55
N LEU A 403 -14.17 28.17 16.86
CA LEU A 403 -13.11 28.23 17.86
C LEU A 403 -12.11 27.08 17.69
N THR A 404 -12.57 25.85 17.43
CA THR A 404 -11.68 24.71 17.16
C THR A 404 -10.83 24.94 15.91
N ILE A 405 -11.41 25.49 14.84
CA ILE A 405 -10.68 25.82 13.61
C ILE A 405 -9.62 26.90 13.86
N VAL A 406 -10.00 27.99 14.55
CA VAL A 406 -9.10 29.10 14.88
C VAL A 406 -7.98 28.65 15.83
N ALA A 407 -8.31 27.85 16.85
CA ALA A 407 -7.31 27.28 17.75
C ALA A 407 -6.31 26.41 17.00
N SER A 408 -6.79 25.54 16.11
CA SER A 408 -5.92 24.70 15.28
C SER A 408 -5.00 25.54 14.38
N ALA A 409 -5.47 26.69 13.90
CA ALA A 409 -4.72 27.58 13.01
C ALA A 409 -3.69 28.46 13.71
N PHE A 410 -4.04 29.06 14.84
CA PHE A 410 -3.22 30.13 15.47
C PHE A 410 -2.57 29.73 16.79
N ILE A 411 -3.15 28.80 17.54
CA ILE A 411 -2.65 28.44 18.88
C ILE A 411 -1.61 27.32 18.79
N PHE A 412 -1.82 26.38 17.87
CA PHE A 412 -0.93 25.24 17.67
C PHE A 412 0.05 25.40 16.49
N ASP A 413 0.11 26.60 15.89
CA ASP A 413 0.97 27.03 14.78
C ASP A 413 1.32 25.90 13.77
N ARG A 414 0.29 25.42 13.06
CA ARG A 414 0.39 24.21 12.22
C ARG A 414 0.72 24.49 10.75
N GLY A 415 1.27 25.67 10.43
CA GLY A 415 1.63 26.03 9.04
C GLY A 415 0.47 25.92 8.03
N MET A 416 -0.78 26.05 8.50
CA MET A 416 -1.95 25.87 7.65
C MET A 416 -2.16 27.09 6.74
N SER A 417 -2.44 26.84 5.46
CA SER A 417 -2.72 27.92 4.52
C SER A 417 -3.95 28.73 4.93
N ILE A 418 -3.91 30.04 4.70
CA ILE A 418 -5.02 30.96 5.01
C ILE A 418 -6.29 30.51 4.30
N ALA A 419 -6.18 30.07 3.04
CA ALA A 419 -7.28 29.55 2.25
C ALA A 419 -7.99 28.36 2.91
N LYS A 420 -7.24 27.45 3.55
CA LYS A 420 -7.80 26.24 4.18
C LYS A 420 -8.75 26.56 5.32
N TRP A 421 -8.30 27.34 6.30
CA TRP A 421 -9.13 27.62 7.49
C TRP A 421 -10.22 28.66 7.18
N THR A 422 -9.95 29.69 6.37
CA THR A 422 -10.97 30.70 5.99
C THR A 422 -12.13 30.09 5.20
N THR A 423 -11.83 29.24 4.21
CA THR A 423 -12.87 28.55 3.42
C THR A 423 -13.67 27.58 4.28
N THR A 424 -13.00 26.88 5.20
CA THR A 424 -13.69 25.99 6.16
C THR A 424 -14.66 26.77 7.05
N ILE A 425 -14.24 27.91 7.61
CA ILE A 425 -15.15 28.77 8.38
C ILE A 425 -16.28 29.31 7.49
N GLY A 426 -15.99 29.71 6.25
CA GLY A 426 -17.00 30.16 5.28
C GLY A 426 -18.07 29.11 4.98
N LEU A 427 -17.67 27.86 4.75
CA LEU A 427 -18.59 26.74 4.56
C LEU A 427 -19.39 26.43 5.84
N LEU A 428 -18.74 26.46 7.01
CA LEU A 428 -19.42 26.27 8.29
C LEU A 428 -20.44 27.38 8.55
N MET A 429 -20.13 28.62 8.18
CA MET A 429 -21.05 29.77 8.23
C MET A 429 -22.23 29.58 7.28
N LEU A 430 -21.98 29.09 6.07
CA LEU A 430 -23.03 28.78 5.09
C LEU A 430 -23.97 27.69 5.62
N TYR A 431 -23.43 26.59 6.16
CA TYR A 431 -24.23 25.57 6.82
C TYR A 431 -25.03 26.18 7.97
N PHE A 432 -24.40 27.00 8.80
CA PHE A 432 -25.08 27.66 9.88
C PHE A 432 -26.28 28.50 9.41
N ALA A 433 -26.08 29.34 8.39
CA ALA A 433 -27.13 30.17 7.82
C ALA A 433 -28.29 29.33 7.26
N VAL A 434 -27.99 28.26 6.51
CA VAL A 434 -29.00 27.37 5.93
C VAL A 434 -29.81 26.67 7.02
N PHE A 435 -29.17 26.16 8.07
CA PHE A 435 -29.84 25.51 9.19
C PHE A 435 -30.74 26.48 9.97
N VAL A 436 -30.29 27.71 10.24
CA VAL A 436 -31.14 28.75 10.85
C VAL A 436 -32.34 29.08 9.96
N PHE A 437 -32.15 29.12 8.64
CA PHE A 437 -33.24 29.36 7.71
C PHE A 437 -34.25 28.21 7.68
N ILE A 438 -33.79 26.95 7.65
CA ILE A 438 -34.65 25.76 7.78
C ILE A 438 -35.46 25.82 9.08
N HIS A 439 -34.85 26.23 10.18
CA HIS A 439 -35.53 26.38 11.46
C HIS A 439 -36.63 27.44 11.44
N ARG A 440 -36.36 28.62 10.86
CA ARG A 440 -37.36 29.70 10.72
C ARG A 440 -38.56 29.28 9.85
N LEU A 441 -38.35 28.34 8.94
CA LEU A 441 -39.37 27.78 8.07
C LEU A 441 -40.15 26.61 8.68
N LYS A 442 -40.12 26.42 10.02
CA LYS A 442 -40.83 25.32 10.71
C LYS A 442 -42.31 25.21 10.32
N ASN A 443 -42.96 26.32 10.00
CA ASN A 443 -44.38 26.38 9.63
C ASN A 443 -44.67 26.30 8.11
N ASN A 444 -43.64 26.24 7.25
CA ASN A 444 -43.81 26.17 5.78
C ASN A 444 -43.08 24.95 5.21
N ASP A 445 -43.74 23.80 5.25
CA ASP A 445 -43.14 22.50 4.89
C ASP A 445 -42.61 22.47 3.44
N LYS A 446 -43.31 23.08 2.48
CA LYS A 446 -42.88 23.13 1.07
C LYS A 446 -41.57 23.90 0.91
N LEU A 447 -41.46 25.08 1.52
CA LEU A 447 -40.24 25.90 1.42
C LEU A 447 -39.09 25.27 2.23
N ARG A 448 -39.40 24.72 3.41
CA ARG A 448 -38.44 23.96 4.23
C ARG A 448 -37.85 22.79 3.44
N ASP A 449 -38.66 22.08 2.68
CA ASP A 449 -38.19 20.99 1.82
C ASP A 449 -37.26 21.47 0.69
N ARG A 450 -37.62 22.56 -0.01
CA ARG A 450 -36.75 23.16 -1.02
C ARG A 450 -35.40 23.57 -0.45
N VAL A 451 -35.37 24.24 0.70
CA VAL A 451 -34.12 24.63 1.36
C VAL A 451 -33.31 23.42 1.83
N SER A 452 -33.96 22.35 2.30
CA SER A 452 -33.26 21.10 2.65
C SER A 452 -32.56 20.48 1.43
N LYS A 453 -33.17 20.57 0.24
CA LYS A 453 -32.55 20.10 -1.02
C LYS A 453 -31.36 20.97 -1.42
N ILE A 454 -31.43 22.28 -1.20
CA ILE A 454 -30.30 23.20 -1.39
C ILE A 454 -29.13 22.82 -0.45
N LEU A 455 -29.40 22.47 0.81
CA LEU A 455 -28.36 21.98 1.73
C LEU A 455 -27.64 20.74 1.18
N VAL A 456 -28.41 19.74 0.72
CA VAL A 456 -27.84 18.53 0.12
C VAL A 456 -27.01 18.87 -1.12
N PHE A 457 -27.47 19.81 -1.95
CA PHE A 457 -26.73 20.27 -3.12
C PHE A 457 -25.41 20.98 -2.75
N ILE A 458 -25.40 21.83 -1.71
CA ILE A 458 -24.18 22.47 -1.19
C ILE A 458 -23.18 21.42 -0.72
N VAL A 459 -23.64 20.38 -0.01
CA VAL A 459 -22.76 19.29 0.44
C VAL A 459 -22.23 18.49 -0.75
N ILE A 460 -23.04 18.25 -1.78
CA ILE A 460 -22.56 17.61 -3.02
C ILE A 460 -21.44 18.43 -3.66
N LEU A 461 -21.61 19.75 -3.77
CA LEU A 461 -20.57 20.64 -4.29
C LEU A 461 -19.31 20.61 -3.42
N GLU A 462 -19.47 20.66 -2.09
CA GLU A 462 -18.35 20.52 -1.15
C GLU A 462 -17.58 19.22 -1.41
N LEU A 463 -18.27 18.08 -1.43
CA LEU A 463 -17.65 16.79 -1.64
C LEU A 463 -17.00 16.67 -3.03
N PHE A 464 -17.64 17.20 -4.08
CA PHE A 464 -17.07 17.23 -5.43
C PHE A 464 -15.73 17.97 -5.47
N PHE A 465 -15.69 19.19 -4.93
CA PHE A 465 -14.46 19.98 -4.93
C PHE A 465 -13.39 19.38 -4.01
N SER A 466 -13.76 18.93 -2.80
CA SER A 466 -12.80 18.32 -1.88
C SER A 466 -12.21 17.02 -2.44
N ALA A 467 -13.02 16.17 -3.05
CA ALA A 467 -12.56 14.98 -3.76
C ALA A 467 -11.62 15.34 -4.93
N GLY A 468 -11.99 16.35 -5.73
CA GLY A 468 -11.14 16.84 -6.83
C GLY A 468 -9.80 17.37 -6.35
N ILE A 469 -9.78 18.15 -5.27
CA ILE A 469 -8.55 18.67 -4.66
C ILE A 469 -7.68 17.52 -4.12
N ALA A 470 -8.29 16.56 -3.42
CA ALA A 470 -7.57 15.42 -2.85
C ALA A 470 -6.92 14.56 -3.95
N LEU A 471 -7.68 14.25 -5.00
CA LEU A 471 -7.16 13.46 -6.12
C LEU A 471 -6.12 14.24 -6.93
N ASN A 472 -6.34 15.52 -7.20
CA ASN A 472 -5.34 16.34 -7.87
C ASN A 472 -4.04 16.45 -7.05
N PHE A 473 -4.13 16.55 -5.72
CA PHE A 473 -2.95 16.52 -4.86
C PHE A 473 -2.18 15.20 -5.01
N ILE A 474 -2.90 14.07 -4.98
CA ILE A 474 -2.32 12.74 -5.19
C ILE A 474 -1.61 12.65 -6.54
N VAL A 475 -2.29 13.04 -7.62
CA VAL A 475 -1.76 13.03 -8.98
C VAL A 475 -0.47 13.83 -9.10
N ASN A 476 -0.42 15.01 -8.47
CA ASN A 476 0.77 15.87 -8.50
C ASN A 476 1.87 15.42 -7.52
N SER A 477 1.59 14.52 -6.56
CA SER A 477 2.58 14.09 -5.55
C SER A 477 3.19 12.73 -5.87
N GLU A 478 2.45 11.83 -6.51
CA GLU A 478 2.87 10.45 -6.77
C GLU A 478 2.83 10.10 -8.27
N GLY A 479 2.54 11.08 -9.12
CA GLY A 479 2.36 10.87 -10.55
C GLY A 479 1.09 10.09 -10.90
N LEU A 480 0.74 10.14 -12.18
CA LEU A 480 -0.11 9.12 -12.79
C LEU A 480 0.76 8.34 -13.77
N THR A 481 0.67 7.02 -13.72
CA THR A 481 1.27 6.21 -14.79
C THR A 481 0.40 6.34 -16.03
N PHE A 482 1.05 6.51 -17.19
CA PHE A 482 0.37 6.54 -18.48
C PHE A 482 0.37 5.15 -19.10
N ASP A 483 -0.53 4.96 -20.08
CA ASP A 483 -0.86 3.73 -20.82
C ASP A 483 0.37 2.95 -21.31
N ARG A 484 1.11 2.34 -20.40
CA ARG A 484 1.90 1.15 -20.67
C ARG A 484 0.87 0.14 -21.11
N SER A 485 1.01 -0.39 -22.31
CA SER A 485 0.20 -1.49 -22.75
C SER A 485 0.61 -2.74 -21.96
N PHE A 486 0.33 -2.77 -20.66
CA PHE A 486 0.61 -3.84 -19.71
C PHE A 486 0.23 -5.19 -20.29
N ALA A 487 -0.90 -5.25 -21.00
CA ALA A 487 -1.38 -6.45 -21.66
C ALA A 487 -0.69 -6.75 -23.01
N GLN A 488 -0.25 -5.74 -23.79
CA GLN A 488 0.28 -5.97 -25.14
C GLN A 488 1.80 -6.25 -25.13
N GLN A 489 2.54 -5.63 -24.21
CA GLN A 489 3.97 -5.91 -24.00
C GLN A 489 4.20 -7.21 -23.21
N ALA A 490 3.29 -7.56 -22.28
CA ALA A 490 3.35 -8.83 -21.55
C ALA A 490 3.42 -10.03 -22.50
N HIS A 491 2.49 -10.11 -23.46
CA HIS A 491 2.44 -11.23 -24.39
C HIS A 491 3.64 -11.21 -25.35
N SER A 492 4.09 -10.07 -25.87
CA SER A 492 5.20 -10.06 -26.83
C SER A 492 6.52 -10.57 -26.23
N ILE A 493 6.86 -10.14 -25.01
CA ILE A 493 8.10 -10.55 -24.36
C ILE A 493 8.00 -12.01 -23.90
N SER A 494 6.91 -12.39 -23.23
CA SER A 494 6.73 -13.76 -22.75
C SER A 494 6.67 -14.76 -23.90
N ASP A 495 5.92 -14.48 -24.97
CA ASP A 495 5.83 -15.34 -26.15
C ASP A 495 7.19 -15.52 -26.84
N GLU A 496 8.03 -14.48 -26.88
CA GLU A 496 9.36 -14.58 -27.48
C GLU A 496 10.31 -15.42 -26.63
N VAL A 497 10.32 -15.23 -25.31
CA VAL A 497 11.13 -16.03 -24.40
C VAL A 497 10.65 -17.50 -24.36
N ASP A 498 9.33 -17.72 -24.36
CA ASP A 498 8.75 -19.06 -24.46
C ASP A 498 9.11 -19.75 -25.79
N GLN A 499 9.23 -19.00 -26.90
CA GLN A 499 9.68 -19.56 -28.18
C GLN A 499 11.17 -19.95 -28.18
N LEU A 500 12.00 -19.24 -27.42
CA LEU A 500 13.42 -19.57 -27.27
C LEU A 500 13.61 -20.89 -26.49
N ASP A 501 12.70 -21.21 -25.57
CA ASP A 501 12.82 -22.35 -24.66
C ASP A 501 11.53 -23.19 -24.52
N SER A 502 10.91 -23.51 -25.66
CA SER A 502 9.58 -24.14 -25.72
C SER A 502 9.42 -25.45 -24.94
N ASP A 503 10.52 -26.16 -24.70
CA ASP A 503 10.52 -27.51 -24.13
C ASP A 503 11.09 -27.60 -22.70
N HIS A 504 11.60 -26.49 -22.14
CA HIS A 504 12.29 -26.50 -20.86
C HIS A 504 11.80 -25.40 -19.92
N PHE A 505 11.88 -25.65 -18.61
CA PHE A 505 11.72 -24.55 -17.66
C PHE A 505 12.89 -23.58 -17.81
N TYR A 506 12.58 -22.29 -17.81
CA TYR A 506 13.56 -21.22 -17.80
C TYR A 506 13.20 -20.18 -16.73
N ARG A 507 14.17 -19.36 -16.35
CA ARG A 507 13.91 -18.05 -15.73
C ARG A 507 14.48 -16.95 -16.59
N ALA A 508 13.79 -15.83 -16.58
CA ALA A 508 14.26 -14.61 -17.21
C ALA A 508 14.18 -13.44 -16.23
N VAL A 509 15.08 -12.49 -16.42
CA VAL A 509 15.16 -11.25 -15.63
C VAL A 509 15.07 -10.06 -16.55
N LEU A 510 14.32 -9.04 -16.13
CA LEU A 510 14.18 -7.76 -16.83
C LEU A 510 15.10 -6.71 -16.20
N LEU A 511 15.96 -6.05 -16.99
CA LEU A 511 16.91 -5.04 -16.55
C LEU A 511 16.87 -3.77 -17.42
N PRO A 512 16.71 -2.57 -16.84
CA PRO A 512 16.16 -2.35 -15.50
C PRO A 512 14.68 -2.79 -15.47
N GLY A 513 14.26 -3.43 -14.38
CA GLY A 513 12.84 -3.67 -14.12
C GLY A 513 12.16 -2.41 -13.60
N ASP A 514 10.91 -2.19 -13.97
CA ASP A 514 10.09 -1.08 -13.50
C ASP A 514 9.46 -1.37 -12.13
N SER A 515 9.22 -2.64 -11.85
CA SER A 515 8.79 -3.11 -10.54
C SER A 515 9.34 -4.51 -10.25
N ASN A 516 9.53 -4.79 -8.96
CA ASN A 516 9.92 -6.13 -8.52
C ASN A 516 8.83 -7.20 -8.75
N ASN A 517 7.64 -6.85 -9.24
CA ASN A 517 6.62 -7.84 -9.64
C ASN A 517 6.34 -7.84 -11.16
N ASP A 518 7.26 -7.32 -11.98
CA ASP A 518 7.09 -7.31 -13.44
C ASP A 518 6.90 -8.72 -14.01
N GLY A 519 7.52 -9.75 -13.42
CA GLY A 519 7.27 -11.14 -13.83
C GLY A 519 5.80 -11.55 -13.72
N ALA A 520 5.12 -11.12 -12.65
CA ALA A 520 3.68 -11.35 -12.48
C ALA A 520 2.82 -10.46 -13.39
N ALA A 521 3.32 -9.34 -13.90
CA ALA A 521 2.63 -8.57 -14.92
C ALA A 521 2.81 -9.20 -16.31
N LEU A 522 4.05 -9.57 -16.65
CA LEU A 522 4.47 -9.98 -17.99
C LEU A 522 4.38 -11.49 -18.25
N ASP A 523 4.02 -12.30 -17.26
CA ASP A 523 4.06 -13.76 -17.35
C ASP A 523 5.46 -14.33 -17.55
N ILE A 524 6.41 -13.81 -16.77
CA ILE A 524 7.82 -14.20 -16.83
C ILE A 524 8.23 -14.80 -15.50
N LYS A 525 8.80 -16.01 -15.57
CA LYS A 525 9.39 -16.72 -14.42
C LYS A 525 10.64 -15.96 -13.98
N THR A 526 10.55 -15.19 -12.90
CA THR A 526 11.59 -14.22 -12.49
C THR A 526 12.15 -14.51 -11.08
N LEU A 527 13.27 -13.86 -10.77
CA LEU A 527 13.84 -13.81 -9.43
C LEU A 527 13.23 -12.68 -8.58
N SER A 528 12.81 -11.57 -9.18
CA SER A 528 12.30 -10.42 -8.44
C SER A 528 10.90 -10.67 -7.86
N GLY A 529 10.62 -10.08 -6.70
CA GLY A 529 9.32 -10.17 -6.05
C GLY A 529 9.15 -9.13 -4.95
N PHE A 530 7.96 -8.53 -4.85
CA PHE A 530 7.62 -7.60 -3.77
C PHE A 530 6.26 -7.94 -3.15
N THR A 531 6.27 -8.52 -1.95
CA THR A 531 5.06 -8.87 -1.22
C THR A 531 5.24 -8.66 0.27
N SER A 532 4.22 -8.10 0.93
CA SER A 532 4.20 -7.90 2.39
C SER A 532 4.37 -9.20 3.19
N LEU A 533 4.26 -10.36 2.54
CA LEU A 533 4.38 -11.69 3.14
C LEU A 533 5.69 -12.41 2.75
N MET A 534 6.69 -11.68 2.24
CA MET A 534 7.98 -12.23 1.85
C MET A 534 8.64 -12.99 3.02
N PRO A 535 9.05 -14.26 2.83
CA PRO A 535 9.77 -15.01 3.85
C PRO A 535 11.10 -14.35 4.19
N ARG A 536 11.44 -14.27 5.48
CA ARG A 536 12.72 -13.69 5.92
C ARG A 536 13.93 -14.45 5.39
N LYS A 537 13.84 -15.77 5.33
CA LYS A 537 14.93 -16.62 4.81
C LYS A 537 15.26 -16.29 3.36
N THR A 538 14.26 -15.97 2.54
CA THR A 538 14.45 -15.57 1.14
C THR A 538 15.20 -14.25 1.04
N VAL A 539 14.81 -13.25 1.84
CA VAL A 539 15.50 -11.94 1.87
C VAL A 539 16.97 -12.11 2.28
N LEU A 540 17.23 -12.87 3.35
CA LEU A 540 18.61 -13.14 3.81
C LEU A 540 19.44 -13.91 2.78
N PHE A 541 18.81 -14.84 2.06
CA PHE A 541 19.48 -15.58 0.98
C PHE A 541 19.89 -14.65 -0.18
N TYR A 542 19.01 -13.74 -0.59
CA TYR A 542 19.31 -12.74 -1.62
C TYR A 542 20.42 -11.79 -1.17
N SER A 543 20.32 -11.28 0.06
CA SER A 543 21.35 -10.44 0.68
C SER A 543 22.71 -11.16 0.71
N GLY A 544 22.74 -12.44 1.10
CA GLY A 544 23.94 -13.27 1.10
C GLY A 544 24.53 -13.56 -0.29
N LEU A 545 23.71 -13.57 -1.35
CA LEU A 545 24.18 -13.66 -2.74
C LEU A 545 24.57 -12.31 -3.33
N GLY A 546 24.38 -11.20 -2.61
CA GLY A 546 24.60 -9.85 -3.12
C GLY A 546 23.58 -9.43 -4.18
N LEU A 547 22.36 -9.97 -4.13
CA LEU A 547 21.23 -9.53 -4.93
C LEU A 547 20.47 -8.42 -4.20
N SER A 548 19.97 -7.46 -4.97
CA SER A 548 19.26 -6.31 -4.43
C SER A 548 18.03 -6.72 -3.63
N ASN A 549 17.85 -6.10 -2.48
CA ASN A 549 16.69 -6.28 -1.61
C ASN A 549 16.59 -5.12 -0.62
N ASN A 550 15.41 -4.93 -0.03
CA ASN A 550 15.16 -3.85 0.93
C ASN A 550 15.17 -4.32 2.40
N ASP A 551 15.75 -5.49 2.69
CA ASP A 551 15.77 -6.17 3.99
C ASP A 551 14.38 -6.43 4.62
N LEU A 552 13.30 -6.21 3.87
CA LEU A 552 11.92 -6.27 4.37
C LEU A 552 11.08 -7.22 3.53
N ASN A 553 10.57 -6.74 2.41
CA ASN A 553 9.47 -7.38 1.69
C ASN A 553 9.67 -7.40 0.17
N SER A 554 10.81 -6.89 -0.29
CA SER A 554 11.16 -6.75 -1.68
C SER A 554 12.51 -7.39 -1.94
N ILE A 555 12.56 -8.20 -2.99
CA ILE A 555 13.77 -8.78 -3.57
C ILE A 555 13.81 -8.42 -5.06
N GLY A 556 14.98 -8.03 -5.54
CA GLY A 556 15.22 -7.64 -6.91
C GLY A 556 16.21 -8.58 -7.58
N SER A 557 16.47 -8.30 -8.86
CA SER A 557 17.42 -9.07 -9.68
C SER A 557 18.68 -8.27 -10.02
N ASN A 558 18.79 -7.04 -9.52
CA ASN A 558 20.02 -6.27 -9.65
C ASN A 558 21.12 -6.93 -8.80
N GLY A 559 22.37 -6.85 -9.26
CA GLY A 559 23.49 -7.62 -8.71
C GLY A 559 23.60 -9.05 -9.23
N LEU A 560 22.78 -9.43 -10.21
CA LEU A 560 22.95 -10.70 -10.92
C LEU A 560 24.24 -10.66 -11.76
N VAL A 561 25.06 -11.68 -11.57
CA VAL A 561 26.37 -11.86 -12.22
C VAL A 561 26.50 -13.35 -12.62
N PRO A 562 27.45 -13.75 -13.48
CA PRO A 562 27.50 -15.11 -14.03
C PRO A 562 27.38 -16.23 -12.99
N ALA A 563 28.07 -16.11 -11.85
CA ALA A 563 27.98 -17.07 -10.76
C ALA A 563 26.56 -17.21 -10.16
N SER A 564 25.90 -16.09 -9.81
CA SER A 564 24.54 -16.13 -9.26
C SER A 564 23.49 -16.47 -10.32
N ARG A 565 23.73 -16.09 -11.59
CA ARG A 565 22.93 -16.49 -12.76
C ARG A 565 22.93 -18.01 -12.93
N MET A 566 24.12 -18.63 -12.88
CA MET A 566 24.31 -20.08 -12.96
C MET A 566 23.59 -20.79 -11.82
N LEU A 567 23.82 -20.38 -10.57
CA LEU A 567 23.25 -21.03 -9.38
C LEU A 567 21.72 -20.93 -9.30
N LEU A 568 21.13 -19.83 -9.76
CA LEU A 568 19.68 -19.57 -9.68
C LEU A 568 18.91 -20.00 -10.93
N GLY A 569 19.60 -20.51 -11.96
CA GLY A 569 18.97 -20.98 -13.19
C GLY A 569 18.38 -19.86 -14.04
N VAL A 570 19.04 -18.69 -14.11
CA VAL A 570 18.57 -17.55 -14.93
C VAL A 570 19.12 -17.64 -16.33
N ARG A 571 18.31 -18.16 -17.26
CA ARG A 571 18.71 -18.40 -18.63
C ARG A 571 18.68 -17.16 -19.50
N HIS A 572 17.72 -16.26 -19.31
CA HIS A 572 17.58 -15.07 -20.16
C HIS A 572 17.69 -13.77 -19.38
N ILE A 573 18.41 -12.81 -19.94
CA ILE A 573 18.43 -11.41 -19.50
C ILE A 573 17.75 -10.58 -20.59
N ILE A 574 16.72 -9.84 -20.22
CA ILE A 574 15.94 -8.99 -21.10
C ILE A 574 16.31 -7.56 -20.78
N THR A 575 16.90 -6.86 -21.76
CA THR A 575 17.39 -5.49 -21.59
C THR A 575 16.71 -4.56 -22.59
N TYR A 576 16.10 -3.48 -22.11
CA TYR A 576 15.49 -2.48 -22.98
C TYR A 576 16.57 -1.64 -23.70
N GLU A 577 16.47 -1.51 -25.02
CA GLU A 577 17.50 -0.85 -25.86
C GLU A 577 17.42 0.69 -25.83
N SER A 578 16.24 1.25 -25.56
CA SER A 578 16.00 2.70 -25.60
C SER A 578 16.01 3.37 -24.21
N GLY A 579 16.37 2.65 -23.16
CA GLY A 579 16.48 3.21 -21.83
C GLY A 579 17.83 3.88 -21.63
N MET A 580 17.85 5.20 -21.48
CA MET A 580 18.96 5.82 -20.77
C MET A 580 19.15 5.05 -19.47
N THR A 581 20.35 4.54 -19.22
CA THR A 581 20.68 3.96 -17.93
C THR A 581 20.48 5.04 -16.86
N VAL A 582 20.17 4.64 -15.61
CA VAL A 582 20.11 5.57 -14.46
C VAL A 582 21.33 6.50 -14.45
N SER A 583 22.50 6.00 -14.90
CA SER A 583 23.74 6.76 -15.02
C SER A 583 23.74 7.84 -16.08
N GLU A 584 23.08 7.63 -17.23
CA GLU A 584 23.02 8.61 -18.32
C GLU A 584 22.03 9.74 -18.01
N TYR A 585 21.01 9.48 -17.19
CA TYR A 585 19.96 10.45 -16.89
C TYR A 585 20.29 11.41 -15.75
N LEU A 586 20.92 10.92 -14.67
CA LEU A 586 21.04 11.66 -13.42
C LEU A 586 22.14 12.75 -13.42
N GLY A 587 23.10 12.70 -14.35
CA GLY A 587 24.17 13.71 -14.47
C GLY A 587 24.89 14.02 -13.14
N ASP A 588 25.37 15.26 -12.99
CA ASP A 588 26.07 15.74 -11.78
C ASP A 588 25.13 15.91 -10.54
N SER A 589 23.81 16.02 -10.73
CA SER A 589 22.85 16.31 -9.65
C SER A 589 22.65 15.14 -8.68
N ALA A 590 22.89 13.90 -9.13
CA ALA A 590 22.90 12.69 -8.31
C ALA A 590 23.92 12.73 -7.16
N MET A 591 24.98 13.53 -7.28
CA MET A 591 26.00 13.65 -6.24
C MET A 591 25.64 14.65 -5.14
N THR A 592 24.83 15.66 -5.46
CA THR A 592 24.46 16.73 -4.54
C THR A 592 23.13 16.49 -3.82
N ASP A 593 22.16 15.86 -4.49
CA ASP A 593 20.88 15.44 -3.90
C ASP A 593 20.41 14.13 -4.55
N PRO A 594 20.95 12.98 -4.09
CA PRO A 594 20.65 11.68 -4.66
C PRO A 594 19.16 11.33 -4.60
N ASP A 595 18.43 11.86 -3.62
CA ASP A 595 17.01 11.57 -3.40
C ASP A 595 16.14 12.32 -4.41
N ALA A 596 16.37 13.63 -4.61
CA ALA A 596 15.69 14.39 -5.67
C ALA A 596 16.03 13.86 -7.08
N ALA A 597 17.28 13.48 -7.31
CA ALA A 597 17.74 12.87 -8.55
C ALA A 597 17.01 11.54 -8.83
N ALA A 598 16.94 10.64 -7.83
CA ALA A 598 16.22 9.38 -7.95
C ALA A 598 14.70 9.53 -8.10
N ASP A 599 14.10 10.52 -7.43
CA ASP A 599 12.67 10.82 -7.52
C ASP A 599 12.33 11.37 -8.92
N SER A 600 13.14 12.29 -9.47
CA SER A 600 12.98 12.80 -10.84
C SER A 600 13.20 11.73 -11.93
N PHE A 601 14.16 10.81 -11.73
CA PHE A 601 14.34 9.66 -12.64
C PHE A 601 13.11 8.77 -12.67
N ASN A 602 12.55 8.44 -11.50
CA ASN A 602 11.33 7.65 -11.40
C ASN A 602 10.15 8.36 -12.10
N GLU A 603 9.98 9.66 -11.86
CA GLU A 603 8.92 10.47 -12.47
C GLU A 603 8.98 10.52 -14.01
N GLN A 604 10.18 10.42 -14.60
CA GLN A 604 10.40 10.53 -16.04
C GLN A 604 10.58 9.18 -16.76
N THR A 605 11.05 8.13 -16.07
CA THR A 605 11.05 6.75 -16.59
C THR A 605 9.68 6.08 -16.52
N GLU A 606 8.82 6.50 -15.59
CA GLU A 606 7.39 6.15 -15.61
C GLU A 606 6.69 6.57 -16.93
N ASN A 607 7.28 7.53 -17.66
CA ASN A 607 6.80 8.05 -18.94
C ASN A 607 7.56 7.53 -20.19
N MET A 608 8.59 6.67 -20.04
CA MET A 608 9.30 6.11 -21.20
C MET A 608 8.56 4.90 -21.77
N VAL A 609 8.23 4.95 -23.06
CA VAL A 609 7.70 3.81 -23.80
C VAL A 609 8.89 2.99 -24.33
N TYR A 610 9.32 1.99 -23.58
CA TYR A 610 10.29 1.02 -24.07
C TYR A 610 9.63 0.19 -25.18
N SER A 611 10.11 0.36 -26.41
CA SER A 611 9.57 -0.32 -27.59
C SER A 611 10.51 -1.39 -28.14
N ASP A 612 11.82 -1.24 -27.89
CA ASP A 612 12.85 -2.17 -28.34
C ASP A 612 13.56 -2.79 -27.11
N TYR A 613 13.74 -4.12 -27.14
CA TYR A 613 14.46 -4.89 -26.13
C TYR A 613 15.35 -5.95 -26.79
N ARG A 614 16.41 -6.34 -26.08
CA ARG A 614 17.33 -7.41 -26.44
C ARG A 614 17.26 -8.53 -25.41
N ILE A 615 17.26 -9.77 -25.88
CA ILE A 615 17.33 -10.97 -25.03
C ILE A 615 18.73 -11.58 -25.15
N GLU A 616 19.42 -11.72 -24.03
CA GLU A 616 20.67 -12.43 -23.90
C GLU A 616 20.47 -13.78 -23.20
N SER A 617 20.75 -14.88 -23.89
CA SER A 617 20.58 -16.24 -23.38
C SER A 617 21.91 -16.87 -22.99
N ASP A 618 21.90 -17.68 -21.93
CA ASP A 618 23.07 -18.42 -21.44
C ASP A 618 22.66 -19.85 -21.07
N ASP A 619 23.30 -20.82 -21.71
CA ASP A 619 23.00 -22.24 -21.52
C ASP A 619 23.77 -22.86 -20.34
N GLN A 620 24.74 -22.14 -19.76
CA GLN A 620 25.55 -22.59 -18.62
C GLN A 620 24.88 -22.23 -17.28
N VAL A 621 23.62 -22.63 -17.14
CA VAL A 621 22.83 -22.41 -15.91
C VAL A 621 22.29 -23.71 -15.36
N LEU A 622 22.30 -23.84 -14.03
CA LEU A 622 21.82 -25.05 -13.38
C LEU A 622 20.30 -25.20 -13.52
N PRO A 623 19.78 -26.43 -13.59
CA PRO A 623 18.34 -26.67 -13.53
C PRO A 623 17.78 -26.23 -12.17
N ILE A 624 16.45 -26.04 -12.07
CA ILE A 624 15.79 -25.63 -10.81
C ILE A 624 16.06 -26.60 -9.67
N GLY A 625 16.16 -27.89 -10.00
CA GLY A 625 16.32 -28.97 -9.04
C GLY A 625 17.43 -29.89 -9.49
N TYR A 626 18.39 -30.09 -8.60
CA TYR A 626 19.49 -31.03 -8.75
C TYR A 626 19.80 -31.67 -7.39
N ILE A 627 20.50 -32.80 -7.41
CA ILE A 627 20.88 -33.50 -6.18
C ILE A 627 22.00 -32.70 -5.52
N ILE A 628 21.84 -32.40 -4.24
CA ILE A 628 22.86 -31.69 -3.47
C ILE A 628 23.54 -32.64 -2.47
N PRO A 629 24.82 -32.44 -2.13
CA PRO A 629 25.48 -33.18 -1.07
C PRO A 629 24.83 -32.92 0.30
N GLU A 630 24.98 -33.86 1.25
CA GLU A 630 24.51 -33.67 2.63
C GLU A 630 25.09 -32.40 3.29
N THR A 631 26.30 -31.98 2.89
CA THR A 631 26.95 -30.76 3.37
C THR A 631 26.21 -29.48 3.02
N ALA A 632 25.37 -29.49 1.98
CA ALA A 632 24.58 -28.33 1.55
C ALA A 632 23.16 -28.28 2.16
N MET A 633 22.67 -29.37 2.76
CA MET A 633 21.27 -29.49 3.22
C MET A 633 20.89 -28.46 4.29
N ASP A 634 21.81 -28.18 5.22
CA ASP A 634 21.62 -27.23 6.33
C ASP A 634 22.43 -25.94 6.13
N PHE A 635 22.93 -25.69 4.92
CA PHE A 635 23.72 -24.49 4.63
C PHE A 635 22.88 -23.23 4.82
N MET A 636 23.46 -22.24 5.49
CA MET A 636 22.86 -20.94 5.75
C MET A 636 23.89 -19.85 5.42
N MET A 637 23.44 -18.80 4.73
CA MET A 637 24.27 -17.62 4.48
C MET A 637 24.71 -16.99 5.79
N ASN A 638 25.98 -16.58 5.88
CA ASN A 638 26.49 -15.84 7.02
C ASN A 638 26.25 -14.33 6.79
N PRO A 639 25.36 -13.68 7.58
CA PRO A 639 25.12 -12.24 7.43
C PRO A 639 26.36 -11.41 7.77
N ASP A 640 27.32 -11.97 8.50
CA ASP A 640 28.57 -11.32 8.85
C ASP A 640 29.66 -11.54 7.79
N GLU A 641 29.33 -12.06 6.59
CA GLU A 641 30.29 -12.25 5.48
C GLU A 641 29.90 -11.46 4.23
N SER A 642 30.88 -11.21 3.34
CA SER A 642 30.60 -10.59 2.03
C SER A 642 29.79 -11.53 1.13
N ALA A 643 29.08 -10.97 0.14
CA ALA A 643 28.35 -11.76 -0.85
C ALA A 643 29.26 -12.75 -1.60
N PHE A 644 30.51 -12.36 -1.88
CA PHE A 644 31.51 -13.21 -2.53
C PHE A 644 31.92 -14.39 -1.65
N ALA A 645 32.20 -14.14 -0.36
CA ALA A 645 32.55 -15.17 0.59
C ALA A 645 31.39 -16.16 0.81
N ASN A 646 30.16 -15.65 0.96
CA ASN A 646 28.95 -16.46 1.05
C ASN A 646 28.72 -17.31 -0.20
N THR A 647 28.90 -16.75 -1.39
CA THR A 647 28.74 -17.48 -2.65
C THR A 647 29.81 -18.56 -2.82
N ASN A 648 31.05 -18.28 -2.43
CA ASN A 648 32.12 -19.28 -2.39
C ASN A 648 31.81 -20.43 -1.43
N ALA A 649 31.36 -20.11 -0.22
CA ALA A 649 30.98 -21.09 0.79
C ALA A 649 29.81 -21.97 0.31
N LEU A 650 28.82 -21.38 -0.38
CA LEU A 650 27.73 -22.12 -0.99
C LEU A 650 28.23 -23.05 -2.09
N SER A 651 29.07 -22.57 -3.01
CA SER A 651 29.65 -23.39 -4.09
C SER A 651 30.43 -24.59 -3.54
N GLN A 652 31.24 -24.36 -2.51
CA GLN A 652 32.00 -25.41 -1.82
C GLN A 652 31.10 -26.41 -1.08
N ALA A 653 30.04 -25.93 -0.42
CA ALA A 653 29.07 -26.80 0.23
C ALA A 653 28.34 -27.72 -0.78
N LEU A 654 28.12 -27.22 -2.00
CA LEU A 654 27.57 -27.97 -3.13
C LEU A 654 28.60 -28.91 -3.80
N GLY A 655 29.88 -28.83 -3.44
CA GLY A 655 30.95 -29.70 -3.95
C GLY A 655 31.79 -29.12 -5.09
N ALA A 656 31.60 -27.84 -5.44
CA ALA A 656 32.35 -27.14 -6.47
C ALA A 656 33.44 -26.22 -5.91
N ALA A 657 34.30 -25.68 -6.80
CA ALA A 657 35.35 -24.73 -6.43
C ALA A 657 34.78 -23.34 -6.07
N SER A 658 35.62 -22.49 -5.48
CA SER A 658 35.30 -21.08 -5.26
C SER A 658 35.02 -20.38 -6.60
N LEU A 659 33.97 -19.56 -6.64
CA LEU A 659 33.52 -18.82 -7.83
C LEU A 659 34.15 -17.42 -7.91
N TYR A 660 34.59 -16.89 -6.77
CA TYR A 660 35.20 -15.58 -6.64
C TYR A 660 36.59 -15.66 -6.00
N GLN A 661 37.51 -14.86 -6.51
CA GLN A 661 38.74 -14.51 -5.81
C GLN A 661 38.55 -13.14 -5.16
N ILE A 662 38.64 -13.10 -3.82
CA ILE A 662 38.49 -11.86 -3.06
C ILE A 662 39.83 -11.11 -3.04
N HIS A 663 39.78 -9.82 -3.33
CA HIS A 663 40.94 -8.95 -3.47
C HIS A 663 40.94 -7.83 -2.42
N HIS A 664 42.12 -7.29 -2.16
CA HIS A 664 42.30 -6.11 -1.30
C HIS A 664 42.29 -4.82 -2.14
N PHE A 665 42.24 -3.68 -1.47
CA PHE A 665 42.37 -2.36 -2.09
C PHE A 665 43.13 -1.42 -1.17
N ASP A 666 43.78 -0.43 -1.77
CA ASP A 666 44.39 0.66 -1.02
C ASP A 666 43.37 1.79 -0.83
N ILE A 667 43.38 2.41 0.34
CA ILE A 667 42.57 3.59 0.63
C ILE A 667 43.39 4.83 0.25
N LEU A 668 42.96 5.55 -0.78
CA LEU A 668 43.58 6.80 -1.22
C LEU A 668 43.08 7.97 -0.37
N THR A 669 41.75 8.04 -0.19
CA THR A 669 41.08 9.11 0.56
C THR A 669 39.93 8.52 1.39
N GLN A 670 39.75 9.00 2.63
CA GLN A 670 38.59 8.66 3.46
C GLN A 670 38.10 9.89 4.23
N VAL A 671 36.78 10.10 4.26
CA VAL A 671 36.11 11.19 4.97
C VAL A 671 34.91 10.62 5.73
N ASN A 672 34.78 10.97 7.02
CA ASN A 672 33.72 10.50 7.92
C ASN A 672 33.60 8.97 8.09
N LEU A 673 34.66 8.23 7.75
CA LEU A 673 34.78 6.78 7.92
C LEU A 673 36.02 6.44 8.75
N LYS A 674 35.92 5.37 9.55
CA LYS A 674 37.04 4.79 10.30
C LYS A 674 37.14 3.30 10.03
N ASN A 675 38.27 2.86 9.50
CA ASN A 675 38.56 1.43 9.31
C ASN A 675 38.65 0.71 10.67
N THR A 676 37.99 -0.45 10.78
CA THR A 676 37.87 -1.26 12.00
C THR A 676 38.37 -2.68 11.77
N PHE A 677 39.65 -2.91 12.06
CA PHE A 677 40.32 -4.20 12.31
C PHE A 677 40.33 -5.31 11.22
N GLU A 678 39.41 -5.33 10.27
CA GLU A 678 39.45 -6.15 9.04
C GLU A 678 39.48 -5.19 7.84
N ASP A 679 40.39 -5.38 6.87
CA ASP A 679 40.78 -4.44 5.78
C ASP A 679 39.65 -3.94 4.83
N GLN A 680 38.39 -4.14 5.19
CA GLN A 680 37.20 -3.94 4.36
C GLN A 680 35.96 -3.49 5.15
N VAL A 681 36.08 -3.23 6.46
CA VAL A 681 34.97 -2.85 7.34
C VAL A 681 35.19 -1.47 7.94
N PHE A 682 34.25 -0.56 7.65
CA PHE A 682 34.31 0.86 7.99
C PHE A 682 33.18 1.24 8.96
N SER A 683 33.51 1.83 10.10
CA SER A 683 32.55 2.52 10.95
C SER A 683 32.31 3.94 10.46
N VAL A 684 31.04 4.32 10.29
CA VAL A 684 30.65 5.72 10.01
C VAL A 684 30.82 6.55 11.28
N ILE A 685 31.60 7.64 11.20
CA ILE A 685 31.95 8.50 12.33
C ILE A 685 30.80 9.46 12.67
N ASP A 686 30.22 10.07 11.65
CA ASP A 686 29.06 10.97 11.77
C ASP A 686 28.01 10.55 10.74
N SER A 687 26.83 10.17 11.22
CA SER A 687 25.71 9.78 10.36
C SER A 687 24.97 10.99 9.77
N GLU A 688 25.21 12.22 10.23
CA GLU A 688 24.51 13.41 9.72
C GLU A 688 25.23 14.06 8.52
N GLU A 689 26.46 13.63 8.23
CA GLU A 689 27.25 14.11 7.10
C GLU A 689 27.46 13.03 6.02
N VAL A 690 27.78 13.46 4.80
CA VAL A 690 28.17 12.56 3.72
C VAL A 690 29.51 11.91 4.08
N SER A 691 29.58 10.60 3.92
CA SER A 691 30.83 9.84 4.02
C SER A 691 31.36 9.53 2.63
N TYR A 692 32.68 9.58 2.48
CA TYR A 692 33.34 9.40 1.18
C TYR A 692 34.57 8.51 1.34
N LEU A 693 34.73 7.57 0.41
CA LEU A 693 35.88 6.68 0.34
C LEU A 693 36.36 6.58 -1.09
N GLU A 694 37.66 6.75 -1.29
CA GLU A 694 38.34 6.57 -2.56
C GLU A 694 39.31 5.41 -2.43
N ILE A 695 39.11 4.38 -3.25
CA ILE A 695 39.88 3.14 -3.19
C ILE A 695 40.51 2.81 -4.53
N GLN A 696 41.70 2.21 -4.47
CA GLN A 696 42.40 1.67 -5.62
C GLN A 696 42.41 0.13 -5.53
N PRO A 697 41.76 -0.59 -6.45
CA PRO A 697 41.79 -2.05 -6.49
C PRO A 697 43.23 -2.60 -6.60
N GLN A 698 43.54 -3.66 -5.84
CA GLN A 698 44.84 -4.34 -5.85
C GLN A 698 44.70 -5.84 -6.13
N GLY A 699 45.71 -6.45 -6.75
CA GLY A 699 45.76 -7.90 -6.97
C GLY A 699 45.03 -8.42 -8.20
N PHE A 700 44.44 -7.52 -9.01
CA PHE A 700 43.78 -7.86 -10.28
C PHE A 700 44.77 -7.94 -11.45
N ALA A 701 44.57 -8.92 -12.33
CA ALA A 701 45.27 -8.99 -13.61
C ALA A 701 44.62 -8.09 -14.66
N GLU A 702 45.39 -7.69 -15.69
CA GLU A 702 44.87 -6.95 -16.84
C GLU A 702 43.75 -7.75 -17.54
N GLY A 703 42.62 -7.09 -17.81
CA GLY A 703 41.44 -7.72 -18.41
C GLY A 703 40.61 -8.57 -17.44
N GLU A 704 40.99 -8.67 -16.17
CA GLU A 704 40.19 -9.37 -15.16
C GLU A 704 38.96 -8.54 -14.78
N ARG A 705 37.79 -9.18 -14.65
CA ARG A 705 36.55 -8.47 -14.33
C ARG A 705 36.47 -8.15 -12.85
N VAL A 706 36.17 -6.89 -12.51
CA VAL A 706 36.10 -6.38 -11.15
C VAL A 706 34.65 -6.33 -10.68
N TYR A 707 34.37 -6.98 -9.57
CA TYR A 707 33.09 -6.91 -8.87
C TYR A 707 33.25 -6.25 -7.51
N LEU A 708 32.25 -5.45 -7.14
CA LEU A 708 32.22 -4.69 -5.91
C LEU A 708 30.92 -4.97 -5.16
N HIS A 709 31.02 -5.24 -3.86
CA HIS A 709 29.85 -5.47 -3.01
C HIS A 709 29.90 -4.58 -1.78
N PHE A 710 28.75 -3.97 -1.47
CA PHE A 710 28.55 -3.14 -0.29
C PHE A 710 27.49 -3.72 0.62
N GLN A 711 27.76 -3.72 1.92
CA GLN A 711 26.82 -4.18 2.94
C GLN A 711 26.50 -3.09 3.96
N ASN A 712 25.31 -3.14 4.54
CA ASN A 712 24.83 -2.26 5.61
C ASN A 712 24.68 -0.77 5.21
N VAL A 713 24.39 -0.53 3.93
CA VAL A 713 24.11 0.83 3.42
C VAL A 713 22.85 0.80 2.56
N THR A 714 21.93 1.72 2.84
CA THR A 714 20.64 1.81 2.15
C THR A 714 20.71 2.63 0.86
N LYS A 715 21.76 3.43 0.64
CA LYS A 715 21.99 4.14 -0.61
C LYS A 715 23.47 4.47 -0.79
N VAL A 716 24.01 4.22 -1.98
CA VAL A 716 25.43 4.47 -2.29
C VAL A 716 25.55 5.14 -3.66
N GLY A 717 26.27 6.25 -3.73
CA GLY A 717 26.80 6.79 -4.98
C GLY A 717 28.14 6.13 -5.30
N LEU A 718 28.35 5.77 -6.56
CA LEU A 718 29.59 5.15 -7.03
C LEU A 718 30.11 5.93 -8.23
N ILE A 719 31.41 6.22 -8.25
CA ILE A 719 32.11 6.70 -9.44
C ILE A 719 33.23 5.72 -9.75
N LEU A 720 33.22 5.18 -10.95
CA LEU A 720 34.29 4.37 -11.51
C LEU A 720 35.09 5.28 -12.43
N GLN A 721 36.30 5.64 -12.00
CA GLN A 721 37.16 6.59 -12.67
C GLN A 721 38.33 5.85 -13.34
N TYR A 722 38.56 6.15 -14.62
CA TYR A 722 39.68 5.67 -15.42
C TYR A 722 40.53 6.87 -15.84
N GLU A 723 41.79 6.89 -15.43
CA GLU A 723 42.75 7.95 -15.77
C GLU A 723 43.91 7.39 -16.60
N ASP A 724 44.08 7.88 -17.83
CA ASP A 724 45.22 7.52 -18.70
C ASP A 724 46.50 8.21 -18.19
N ARG A 725 47.53 7.44 -17.85
CA ARG A 725 48.80 7.94 -17.31
C ARG A 725 49.60 8.80 -18.28
N ASN A 726 49.39 8.62 -19.59
CA ASN A 726 50.13 9.30 -20.64
C ASN A 726 49.44 10.60 -21.08
N THR A 727 48.11 10.59 -21.16
CA THR A 727 47.32 11.73 -21.65
C THR A 727 46.67 12.56 -20.54
N GLN A 728 46.59 12.02 -19.32
CA GLN A 728 45.81 12.57 -18.19
C GLN A 728 44.32 12.74 -18.50
N GLU A 729 43.79 12.04 -19.51
CA GLU A 729 42.37 12.01 -19.81
C GLU A 729 41.63 11.16 -18.77
N ILE A 730 40.52 11.69 -18.25
CA ILE A 730 39.70 11.05 -17.22
C ILE A 730 38.34 10.67 -17.81
N THR A 731 37.96 9.41 -17.64
CA THR A 731 36.64 8.90 -18.00
C THR A 731 35.95 8.33 -16.77
N ASP A 732 34.72 8.78 -16.50
CA ASP A 732 33.92 8.33 -15.35
C ASP A 732 32.68 7.55 -15.78
N LYS A 733 32.34 6.52 -15.01
CA LYS A 733 31.00 5.94 -14.96
C LYS A 733 30.40 6.12 -13.59
N ARG A 734 29.17 6.60 -13.50
CA ARG A 734 28.53 6.98 -12.24
C ARG A 734 27.28 6.16 -11.97
N TYR A 735 27.13 5.66 -10.75
CA TYR A 735 25.97 4.85 -10.34
C TYR A 735 25.35 5.41 -9.07
N VAL A 736 24.03 5.25 -8.93
CA VAL A 736 23.30 5.46 -7.68
C VAL A 736 22.57 4.17 -7.35
N LEU A 737 22.98 3.52 -6.26
CA LEU A 737 22.46 2.24 -5.81
C LEU A 737 21.49 2.50 -4.65
N LYS A 738 20.29 1.92 -4.69
CA LYS A 738 19.24 2.06 -3.66
C LYS A 738 19.22 0.90 -2.65
N GLU A 739 20.01 -0.14 -2.88
CA GLU A 739 20.01 -1.38 -2.11
C GLU A 739 21.43 -1.97 -2.15
N SER A 740 21.80 -2.76 -1.14
CA SER A 740 23.02 -3.57 -1.16
C SER A 740 22.95 -4.61 -2.28
N GLN A 741 23.89 -4.55 -3.19
CA GLN A 741 23.99 -5.45 -4.33
C GLN A 741 25.43 -5.53 -4.85
N ILE A 742 25.75 -6.58 -5.61
CA ILE A 742 26.97 -6.65 -6.40
C ILE A 742 26.89 -5.65 -7.56
N VAL A 743 27.99 -4.98 -7.84
CA VAL A 743 28.16 -4.09 -8.99
C VAL A 743 29.25 -4.67 -9.87
N ASP A 744 28.95 -4.81 -11.16
CA ASP A 744 29.95 -5.08 -12.18
C ASP A 744 30.67 -3.78 -12.52
N CYS A 745 31.93 -3.67 -12.11
CA CYS A 745 32.76 -2.50 -12.33
C CYS A 745 33.45 -2.52 -13.70
N GLY A 746 33.25 -3.57 -14.50
CA GLY A 746 33.91 -3.74 -15.79
C GLY A 746 35.24 -4.48 -15.69
N LEU A 747 36.03 -4.39 -16.75
CA LEU A 747 37.34 -5.03 -16.84
C LEU A 747 38.42 -4.12 -16.25
N MET A 748 39.38 -4.72 -15.56
CA MET A 748 40.59 -4.05 -15.11
C MET A 748 41.35 -3.54 -16.34
N PRO A 749 41.68 -2.24 -16.42
CA PRO A 749 42.30 -1.68 -17.60
C PRO A 749 43.77 -2.08 -17.71
N ASN A 750 44.37 -1.74 -18.84
CA ASN A 750 45.78 -2.04 -19.12
C ASN A 750 46.70 -1.20 -18.21
N SER A 751 47.98 -1.59 -18.10
CA SER A 751 48.95 -0.96 -17.17
C SER A 751 49.16 0.56 -17.33
N ASP A 752 48.69 1.12 -18.44
CA ASP A 752 48.79 2.55 -18.78
C ASP A 752 47.63 3.39 -18.22
N GLU A 753 46.61 2.78 -17.62
CA GLU A 753 45.49 3.47 -16.97
C GLU A 753 45.48 3.24 -15.45
N ILE A 754 44.98 4.21 -14.69
CA ILE A 754 44.71 4.11 -13.26
C ILE A 754 43.20 3.94 -13.10
N PHE A 755 42.80 2.86 -12.43
CA PHE A 755 41.42 2.60 -12.09
C PHE A 755 41.16 2.91 -10.61
N THR A 756 40.25 3.85 -10.36
CA THR A 756 39.88 4.29 -9.01
C THR A 756 38.38 4.19 -8.81
N ILE A 757 37.97 3.78 -7.62
CA ILE A 757 36.56 3.66 -7.24
C ILE A 757 36.26 4.66 -6.12
N HIS A 758 35.30 5.53 -6.37
CA HIS A 758 34.81 6.50 -5.40
C HIS A 758 33.46 6.04 -4.87
N VAL A 759 33.35 5.92 -3.55
CA VAL A 759 32.17 5.46 -2.83
C VAL A 759 31.64 6.62 -2.00
N ILE A 760 30.39 6.99 -2.25
CA ILE A 760 29.71 8.11 -1.62
C ILE A 760 28.53 7.56 -0.82
N ILE A 761 28.55 7.74 0.49
CA ILE A 761 27.47 7.29 1.39
C ILE A 761 26.74 8.55 1.89
N PRO A 762 25.48 8.77 1.49
CA PRO A 762 24.71 9.93 1.94
C PRO A 762 24.43 9.89 3.44
N ALA A 763 24.20 11.07 4.03
CA ALA A 763 23.82 11.21 5.43
C ALA A 763 22.56 10.37 5.77
N HIS A 764 22.57 9.79 6.97
CA HIS A 764 21.51 8.96 7.57
C HIS A 764 21.20 7.65 6.83
N ARG A 765 22.09 7.19 5.95
CA ARG A 765 21.86 5.99 5.10
C ARG A 765 22.65 4.74 5.48
N SER A 766 23.47 4.76 6.53
CA SER A 766 24.20 3.59 7.03
C SER A 766 23.52 2.94 8.23
N VAL A 767 23.68 1.62 8.37
CA VAL A 767 23.20 0.86 9.54
C VAL A 767 24.39 0.12 10.16
N GLY A 768 25.03 0.73 11.15
CA GLY A 768 26.22 0.15 11.78
C GLY A 768 27.47 0.26 10.90
N ASN A 769 28.27 -0.81 10.86
CA ASN A 769 29.51 -0.83 10.08
C ASN A 769 29.25 -1.17 8.61
N VAL A 770 29.80 -0.35 7.73
CA VAL A 770 29.74 -0.53 6.27
C VAL A 770 30.85 -1.48 5.85
N ARG A 771 30.51 -2.51 5.07
CA ARG A 771 31.50 -3.42 4.50
C ARG A 771 31.63 -3.18 3.01
N ILE A 772 32.85 -3.21 2.51
CA ILE A 772 33.20 -3.03 1.11
C ILE A 772 34.13 -4.17 0.70
N ALA A 773 33.67 -5.03 -0.20
CA ALA A 773 34.45 -6.14 -0.71
C ALA A 773 34.68 -6.00 -2.21
N LEU A 774 35.89 -6.33 -2.66
CA LEU A 774 36.23 -6.48 -4.07
C LEU A 774 36.49 -7.95 -4.37
N ALA A 775 36.05 -8.39 -5.54
CA ALA A 775 36.35 -9.70 -6.04
C ALA A 775 36.47 -9.72 -7.55
N SER A 776 37.17 -10.72 -8.07
CA SER A 776 37.06 -11.12 -9.47
C SER A 776 36.35 -12.45 -9.57
N SER A 777 35.74 -12.71 -10.72
CA SER A 777 35.26 -14.04 -11.09
C SER A 777 35.88 -14.42 -12.42
N ASP A 778 36.48 -15.60 -12.45
CA ASP A 778 36.97 -16.17 -13.70
C ASP A 778 35.83 -16.93 -14.37
N ASN A 779 35.62 -16.66 -15.66
CA ASN A 779 34.68 -17.43 -16.47
C ASN A 779 35.06 -18.93 -16.46
N GLU A 780 36.35 -19.26 -16.39
CA GLU A 780 36.82 -20.63 -16.24
C GLU A 780 36.39 -21.23 -14.89
N ALA A 781 36.45 -20.47 -13.79
CA ALA A 781 35.99 -20.93 -12.48
C ALA A 781 34.47 -21.19 -12.46
N THR A 782 33.68 -20.30 -13.09
CA THR A 782 32.22 -20.49 -13.21
C THR A 782 31.90 -21.70 -14.08
N ASN A 783 32.61 -21.89 -15.20
CA ASN A 783 32.41 -23.03 -16.09
C ASN A 783 32.80 -24.36 -15.44
N ASN A 784 33.94 -24.41 -14.75
CA ASN A 784 34.38 -25.59 -14.02
C ASN A 784 33.41 -25.95 -12.90
N ALA A 785 32.91 -24.95 -12.17
CA ALA A 785 31.87 -25.17 -11.17
C ALA A 785 30.57 -25.68 -11.81
N PHE A 786 30.14 -25.11 -12.93
CA PHE A 786 28.98 -25.58 -13.68
C PHE A 786 29.13 -27.05 -14.09
N GLU A 787 30.27 -27.43 -14.67
CA GLU A 787 30.51 -28.82 -15.08
C GLU A 787 30.46 -29.81 -13.92
N VAL A 788 31.00 -29.43 -12.75
CA VAL A 788 30.97 -30.26 -11.54
C VAL A 788 29.54 -30.36 -10.98
N LEU A 789 28.81 -29.24 -10.92
CA LEU A 789 27.47 -29.20 -10.33
C LEU A 789 26.39 -29.80 -11.26
N ASN A 790 26.64 -29.82 -12.57
CA ASN A 790 25.75 -30.41 -13.55
C ASN A 790 25.92 -31.94 -13.68
N GLN A 791 27.02 -32.50 -13.17
CA GLN A 791 27.25 -33.94 -13.04
C GLN A 791 26.58 -34.49 -11.77
#